data_AF-A0AAV5V286-F1
#
_entry.id   AF-A0AAV5V286-F1
#
_cell.length_a   1.000
_cell.length_b   1.000
_cell.length_c   1.000
_cell.angle_alpha   90.00
_cell.angle_beta   90.00
_cell.angle_gamma   90.00
#
_symmetry.space_group_name_H-M   'P 1'
#
loop_
_entity.id
_entity.type
_entity.pdbx_description
1 polymer ?
#
loop_
_entity_poly.entity_id
_entity_poly.type
_entity_poly.pdbx_seq_one_letter_code
_entity_poly.pdbx_strand_id
1 'polypeptide(L)'
;MNTASSFLDLGPIYGNSHEELNKRRGKEGVLVPPRRGGPHSDPIGALFRSNHNLIARKLARVNAHWSSAQLFEESRRLNIAQYQHMVYNELLPLILGKESWSRFHLHAVSNGHSNSYSLHADPSTLNEFAVVAAQISRLLSSVHIGDHSEHIDTPHFSHPDRPHSSVAPPSFEPSPPAARMLLTPSTPRVPHSMEETMGGHEATRSIEGMLSNSGFSATSPVPETARYSGRGLEPGVEDVLRSRDHGISPYNAVRKACGLHEIAKFADFSPDFIEKYDIGQLSDIYKSIDDVELLAVSGREIPLRGALLGETLSCIVGRQFQQAKFGDRHFYEFDLGNGGFSDEQLEHVRRSSLSRLICDVTGMHSVQPQALREKDHFDNSPVPCNSSAIGESVDFSLWKNEDVTREGFGVDEELLEKAIEHGRKTHRERREATKESINRNQGNWTHGDPLMMYSGIMRPKREAMEVSETSCVLLEATRFLVDSRSEFFPQTSTASLCSELLPQVDVSRFVGNWSFLFAEGDSQEACLPQKLPCDPTTPFRNFDGWCNNLRRPHYGNSFGPLQHLLTPAYDDGVDAPRSRGKSGRPLPSPRVISNQAHFDVPEEHQKYSHMLQQFGQFIDHEMTHAPTSRGPNNEVMNCSRCDSHSSISPECLPVAVPLDDPFFPPYEGEERKCLPLTRSLPGQLSLGTRNQINQITSFIDGSVIYGSTICEAKALRLFREGKMNSSRLGEFNPETLPQSYSPEECESFPAAPCFLAGDARNSLHPLLIVLHTAFLREHNKLADRLGKLNQHWDDERIYQETRRITSAMLAHINYNEYLPKVLGLSVMTKYDLIPKTNGYYKDYDPTCDASISQPFATAAYRFGHSLIRRNLHRLSPSYHNQSRPVDLARTFNGVASIYDGEGGSTDSLLMGMIASRSMAMDSFASSAVRNFLFSRNGFARSGMDLISINILRAREHGVQPYNDFRHGRAHSFHDLSHDMDGQAIENLQKIYEDVDDIDLFTGILSERAPPGSLIGPTGLCLVAEQFARTKRCDRFFYENGDQAGTFTPDQLSELRKVSLSSLFCSSSLILKRIQPDSFTLPDDLTNAPVPCSSLPHIDLAPWLEKPSCSIYGISVSVGATMAPSPCQTCTCTTAGPRCQSATVRNCDVLADRYSLREIQEEHISLSGSLVLRALSTSLSFSNLFSLTL
;
A
#
# COMPACT_ATOMS: atom_id res chain seq x y z
N MET A 1 -1.56 27.21 10.78
CA MET A 1 -1.57 26.33 9.58
C MET A 1 -0.80 27.05 8.49
N ASN A 2 0.04 26.36 7.71
CA ASN A 2 0.65 26.93 6.51
C ASN A 2 -0.34 26.83 5.34
N THR A 3 -0.42 27.87 4.50
CA THR A 3 -1.24 27.91 3.27
C THR A 3 -0.41 27.85 1.99
N ALA A 4 0.91 27.79 2.13
CA ALA A 4 1.85 27.47 1.06
C ALA A 4 2.34 26.02 1.17
N SER A 5 2.79 25.48 0.04
CA SER A 5 3.65 24.29 0.01
C SER A 5 4.93 24.54 0.80
N SER A 6 5.47 23.52 1.46
CA SER A 6 6.82 23.59 2.05
C SER A 6 7.93 23.22 1.05
N PHE A 7 7.56 22.77 -0.15
CA PHE A 7 8.46 22.42 -1.24
C PHE A 7 8.72 23.61 -2.19
N LEU A 8 9.83 23.56 -2.93
CA LEU A 8 10.13 24.53 -3.99
C LEU A 8 9.46 24.11 -5.31
N ASP A 9 8.13 24.29 -5.38
CA ASP A 9 7.26 23.79 -6.46
C ASP A 9 6.71 24.88 -7.41
N LEU A 10 7.21 26.12 -7.27
CA LEU A 10 6.73 27.32 -7.99
C LEU A 10 5.22 27.63 -7.78
N GLY A 11 4.65 27.25 -6.62
CA GLY A 11 3.28 27.55 -6.17
C GLY A 11 2.79 28.99 -6.43
N PRO A 12 3.59 30.08 -6.31
CA PRO A 12 3.15 31.42 -6.70
C PRO A 12 2.64 31.52 -8.14
N ILE A 13 3.26 30.82 -9.11
CA ILE A 13 2.81 30.81 -10.51
C ILE A 13 1.83 29.68 -10.85
N TYR A 14 1.95 28.51 -10.21
CA TYR A 14 1.12 27.33 -10.47
C TYR A 14 -0.12 27.18 -9.59
N GLY A 15 -0.16 27.83 -8.43
CA GLY A 15 -1.21 27.69 -7.42
C GLY A 15 -0.93 26.57 -6.42
N ASN A 16 -1.54 26.67 -5.24
CA ASN A 16 -1.34 25.74 -4.13
C ASN A 16 -2.44 24.65 -4.05
N SER A 17 -3.32 24.58 -5.05
CA SER A 17 -4.37 23.56 -5.17
C SER A 17 -4.57 23.15 -6.63
N HIS A 18 -5.09 21.94 -6.85
CA HIS A 18 -5.37 21.44 -8.19
C HIS A 18 -6.40 22.31 -8.95
N GLU A 19 -7.37 22.89 -8.23
CA GLU A 19 -8.35 23.81 -8.82
C GLU A 19 -7.69 25.12 -9.29
N GLU A 20 -6.69 25.64 -8.56
CA GLU A 20 -5.90 26.79 -9.03
C GLU A 20 -5.01 26.43 -10.22
N LEU A 21 -4.36 25.26 -10.20
CA LEU A 21 -3.51 24.77 -11.28
C LEU A 21 -4.29 24.70 -12.59
N ASN A 22 -5.47 24.07 -12.58
CA ASN A 22 -6.32 23.93 -13.75
C ASN A 22 -6.88 25.28 -14.23
N LYS A 23 -7.18 26.22 -13.33
CA LYS A 23 -7.54 27.62 -13.69
C LYS A 23 -6.39 28.40 -14.34
N ARG A 24 -5.13 27.98 -14.14
CA ARG A 24 -3.92 28.63 -14.66
C ARG A 24 -3.37 27.95 -15.92
N ARG A 25 -3.71 26.69 -16.18
CA ARG A 25 -3.35 25.91 -17.39
C ARG A 25 -4.12 26.38 -18.63
N GLY A 26 -3.41 26.50 -19.76
CA GLY A 26 -3.94 26.98 -21.04
C GLY A 26 -3.74 25.99 -22.19
N LYS A 27 -4.10 26.43 -23.41
CA LYS A 27 -3.88 25.64 -24.64
C LYS A 27 -2.38 25.59 -24.99
N GLU A 28 -1.97 24.57 -25.74
CA GLU A 28 -0.57 24.34 -26.15
C GLU A 28 0.39 24.19 -24.95
N GLY A 29 -0.13 23.85 -23.77
CA GLY A 29 0.62 23.67 -22.53
C GLY A 29 1.15 24.96 -21.89
N VAL A 30 0.69 26.15 -22.30
CA VAL A 30 1.14 27.43 -21.72
C VAL A 30 0.32 27.85 -20.50
N LEU A 31 0.92 28.60 -19.57
CA LEU A 31 0.21 29.29 -18.50
C LEU A 31 -0.61 30.47 -19.04
N VAL A 32 -1.88 30.53 -18.62
CA VAL A 32 -2.81 31.62 -18.91
C VAL A 32 -2.29 32.94 -18.31
N PRO A 33 -2.39 34.09 -19.00
CA PRO A 33 -2.03 35.39 -18.44
C PRO A 33 -3.00 35.80 -17.30
N PRO A 34 -2.51 36.45 -16.23
CA PRO A 34 -3.36 36.88 -15.13
C PRO A 34 -4.42 37.89 -15.58
N ARG A 35 -5.62 37.82 -14.97
CA ARG A 35 -6.69 38.81 -15.23
C ARG A 35 -6.22 40.22 -14.82
N ARG A 36 -6.51 41.22 -15.65
CA ARG A 36 -6.20 42.64 -15.35
C ARG A 36 -6.78 43.03 -14.00
N GLY A 37 -5.93 43.50 -13.08
CA GLY A 37 -6.33 43.91 -11.73
C GLY A 37 -6.12 42.86 -10.63
N GLY A 38 -5.59 41.67 -10.94
CA GLY A 38 -5.04 40.78 -9.89
C GLY A 38 -3.82 41.41 -9.19
N PRO A 39 -3.42 40.90 -8.01
CA PRO A 39 -2.20 41.36 -7.33
C PRO A 39 -1.01 41.22 -8.28
N HIS A 40 -0.11 42.21 -8.25
CA HIS A 40 0.98 42.32 -9.21
C HIS A 40 1.82 41.03 -9.21
N SER A 41 1.98 40.41 -10.38
CA SER A 41 3.02 39.41 -10.58
C SER A 41 4.36 40.08 -10.33
N ASP A 42 5.11 39.60 -9.35
CA ASP A 42 6.47 40.04 -9.11
C ASP A 42 7.36 39.74 -10.35
N PRO A 43 8.46 40.47 -10.55
CA PRO A 43 9.30 40.29 -11.74
C PRO A 43 9.85 38.86 -11.91
N ILE A 44 10.07 38.13 -10.82
CA ILE A 44 10.63 36.76 -10.85
C ILE A 44 9.52 35.75 -11.19
N GLY A 45 8.33 35.86 -10.59
CA GLY A 45 7.15 35.10 -10.99
C GLY A 45 6.73 35.35 -12.44
N ALA A 46 6.91 36.58 -12.94
CA ALA A 46 6.72 36.89 -14.36
C ALA A 46 7.78 36.22 -15.26
N LEU A 47 9.05 36.17 -14.82
CA LEU A 47 10.16 35.49 -15.50
C LEU A 47 9.91 33.97 -15.61
N PHE A 48 9.62 33.29 -14.49
CA PHE A 48 9.37 31.84 -14.48
C PHE A 48 8.06 31.44 -15.17
N ARG A 49 7.02 32.29 -15.17
CA ARG A 49 5.83 32.10 -16.03
C ARG A 49 6.18 32.18 -17.51
N SER A 50 7.05 33.12 -17.89
CA SER A 50 7.49 33.31 -19.28
C SER A 50 8.40 32.17 -19.75
N ASN A 51 9.22 31.61 -18.84
CA ASN A 51 10.06 30.44 -19.11
C ASN A 51 9.23 29.17 -19.34
N HIS A 52 8.27 28.86 -18.48
CA HIS A 52 7.33 27.76 -18.71
C HIS A 52 6.64 27.90 -20.08
N ASN A 53 6.18 29.12 -20.43
CA ASN A 53 5.59 29.38 -21.75
C ASN A 53 6.61 29.28 -22.90
N LEU A 54 7.91 29.46 -22.67
CA LEU A 54 8.96 29.19 -23.66
C LEU A 54 9.21 27.68 -23.82
N ILE A 55 9.33 26.96 -22.71
CA ILE A 55 9.52 25.50 -22.67
C ILE A 55 8.37 24.79 -23.40
N ALA A 56 7.11 25.12 -23.10
CA ALA A 56 5.95 24.53 -23.78
C ALA A 56 6.01 24.71 -25.31
N ARG A 57 6.34 25.93 -25.77
CA ARG A 57 6.51 26.25 -27.21
C ARG A 57 7.77 25.67 -27.84
N LYS A 58 8.69 25.10 -27.06
CA LYS A 58 9.88 24.36 -27.53
C LYS A 58 9.58 22.86 -27.57
N LEU A 59 9.04 22.29 -26.50
CA LEU A 59 8.58 20.90 -26.41
C LEU A 59 7.55 20.58 -27.51
N ALA A 60 6.59 21.47 -27.77
CA ALA A 60 5.60 21.31 -28.85
C ALA A 60 6.21 21.24 -30.27
N ARG A 61 7.47 21.65 -30.46
CA ARG A 61 8.17 21.56 -31.76
C ARG A 61 8.93 20.26 -31.95
N VAL A 62 9.42 19.66 -30.87
CA VAL A 62 10.09 18.34 -30.90
C VAL A 62 9.09 17.20 -30.76
N ASN A 63 8.04 17.40 -29.96
CA ASN A 63 6.96 16.46 -29.69
C ASN A 63 5.62 17.01 -30.22
N ALA A 64 5.48 17.12 -31.54
CA ALA A 64 4.25 17.57 -32.19
C ALA A 64 3.03 16.64 -31.97
N HIS A 65 3.22 15.52 -31.27
CA HIS A 65 2.18 14.54 -30.90
C HIS A 65 1.71 14.67 -29.44
N TRP A 66 2.31 15.54 -28.62
CA TRP A 66 1.93 15.71 -27.21
C TRP A 66 0.67 16.55 -27.03
N SER A 67 -0.17 16.16 -26.07
CA SER A 67 -1.35 16.92 -25.67
C SER A 67 -0.99 18.21 -24.92
N SER A 68 -1.95 19.12 -24.79
CA SER A 68 -1.80 20.31 -23.93
C SER A 68 -1.68 19.96 -22.43
N ALA A 69 -1.93 18.71 -22.02
CA ALA A 69 -1.67 18.22 -20.68
C ALA A 69 -0.19 17.84 -20.50
N GLN A 70 0.32 16.98 -21.40
CA GLN A 70 1.72 16.54 -21.41
C GLN A 70 2.68 17.71 -21.55
N LEU A 71 2.40 18.62 -22.49
CA LEU A 71 3.16 19.86 -22.66
C LEU A 71 3.14 20.73 -21.39
N PHE A 72 2.03 20.80 -20.66
CA PHE A 72 1.95 21.60 -19.43
C PHE A 72 2.76 20.97 -18.29
N GLU A 73 2.54 19.69 -17.97
CA GLU A 73 3.23 19.06 -16.82
C GLU A 73 4.73 18.89 -17.07
N GLU A 74 5.19 18.54 -18.27
CA GLU A 74 6.64 18.51 -18.56
C GLU A 74 7.26 19.92 -18.56
N SER A 75 6.54 20.93 -19.07
CA SER A 75 6.99 22.33 -18.94
C SER A 75 6.96 22.83 -17.50
N ARG A 76 6.17 22.23 -16.62
CA ARG A 76 6.11 22.54 -15.19
C ARG A 76 7.26 21.84 -14.45
N ARG A 77 7.43 20.54 -14.67
CA ARG A 77 8.53 19.69 -14.17
C ARG A 77 9.89 20.30 -14.49
N LEU A 78 10.17 20.64 -15.75
CA LEU A 78 11.45 21.26 -16.14
C LEU A 78 11.62 22.66 -15.51
N ASN A 79 10.59 23.51 -15.52
CA ASN A 79 10.67 24.86 -14.94
C ASN A 79 10.88 24.83 -13.41
N ILE A 80 10.28 23.86 -12.71
CA ILE A 80 10.51 23.59 -11.28
C ILE A 80 11.95 23.10 -11.06
N ALA A 81 12.43 22.13 -11.85
CA ALA A 81 13.80 21.62 -11.73
C ALA A 81 14.86 22.72 -11.92
N GLN A 82 14.66 23.61 -12.91
CA GLN A 82 15.50 24.80 -13.09
C GLN A 82 15.44 25.75 -11.89
N TYR A 83 14.25 26.04 -11.37
CA TYR A 83 14.07 26.88 -10.17
C TYR A 83 14.76 26.29 -8.93
N GLN A 84 14.57 24.98 -8.68
CA GLN A 84 15.27 24.25 -7.62
C GLN A 84 16.79 24.36 -7.79
N HIS A 85 17.32 24.09 -8.98
CA HIS A 85 18.76 24.21 -9.23
C HIS A 85 19.31 25.61 -8.93
N MET A 86 18.67 26.67 -9.45
CA MET A 86 19.06 28.06 -9.21
C MET A 86 18.98 28.46 -7.74
N VAL A 87 17.91 28.10 -7.02
CA VAL A 87 17.79 28.41 -5.58
C VAL A 87 18.91 27.73 -4.79
N TYR A 88 19.13 26.44 -5.01
CA TYR A 88 20.13 25.68 -4.24
C TYR A 88 21.58 26.00 -4.59
N ASN A 89 21.89 26.47 -5.82
CA ASN A 89 23.28 26.63 -6.29
C ASN A 89 23.70 28.08 -6.65
N GLU A 90 22.77 29.02 -6.82
CA GLU A 90 23.09 30.47 -6.90
C GLU A 90 22.68 31.22 -5.63
N LEU A 91 21.43 31.05 -5.16
CA LEU A 91 20.87 31.90 -4.10
C LEU A 91 21.34 31.50 -2.70
N LEU A 92 21.20 30.22 -2.31
CA LEU A 92 21.58 29.76 -0.97
C LEU A 92 23.09 29.95 -0.64
N PRO A 93 24.06 29.77 -1.57
CA PRO A 93 25.47 30.07 -1.31
C PRO A 93 25.74 31.53 -0.95
N LEU A 94 24.95 32.48 -1.45
CA LEU A 94 25.06 33.91 -1.13
C LEU A 94 24.36 34.23 0.20
N ILE A 95 23.20 33.64 0.46
CA ILE A 95 22.44 33.86 1.70
C ILE A 95 23.19 33.27 2.92
N LEU A 96 23.61 32.00 2.84
CA LEU A 96 24.20 31.23 3.93
C LEU A 96 25.73 31.34 4.04
N GLY A 97 26.38 31.75 2.95
CA GLY A 97 27.81 31.56 2.76
C GLY A 97 28.16 30.12 2.37
N LYS A 98 29.23 29.93 1.59
CA LYS A 98 29.64 28.62 1.05
C LYS A 98 29.92 27.55 2.12
N GLU A 99 30.39 27.96 3.30
CA GLU A 99 30.71 27.05 4.40
C GLU A 99 29.43 26.44 5.00
N SER A 100 28.46 27.26 5.40
CA SER A 100 27.14 26.82 5.88
C SER A 100 26.39 26.01 4.82
N TRP A 101 26.39 26.48 3.56
CA TRP A 101 25.77 25.77 2.42
C TRP A 101 26.35 24.36 2.23
N SER A 102 27.67 24.20 2.42
CA SER A 102 28.32 22.89 2.39
C SER A 102 28.01 22.04 3.63
N ARG A 103 28.01 22.65 4.82
CA ARG A 103 27.68 22.00 6.12
C ARG A 103 26.27 21.40 6.14
N PHE A 104 25.33 21.97 5.40
CA PHE A 104 23.97 21.45 5.28
C PHE A 104 23.74 20.54 4.04
N HIS A 105 24.80 20.18 3.29
CA HIS A 105 24.75 19.31 2.10
C HIS A 105 23.81 19.81 0.97
N LEU A 106 23.69 21.13 0.84
CA LEU A 106 22.70 21.76 -0.03
C LEU A 106 23.11 21.76 -1.52
N HIS A 107 24.42 21.62 -1.80
CA HIS A 107 24.99 21.56 -3.16
C HIS A 107 24.41 20.44 -4.03
N ALA A 108 24.32 20.67 -5.35
CA ALA A 108 24.02 19.62 -6.32
C ALA A 108 25.12 18.53 -6.36
N VAL A 109 24.76 17.29 -6.74
CA VAL A 109 25.77 16.27 -7.03
C VAL A 109 26.36 16.52 -8.43
N SER A 110 27.65 16.18 -8.61
CA SER A 110 28.39 16.56 -9.82
C SER A 110 27.89 15.85 -11.08
N ASN A 111 27.69 14.53 -11.00
CA ASN A 111 27.17 13.67 -12.06
C ASN A 111 26.07 12.75 -11.47
N GLY A 112 25.20 12.22 -12.33
CA GLY A 112 24.25 11.17 -11.94
C GLY A 112 23.05 11.64 -11.12
N HIS A 113 22.30 10.66 -10.59
CA HIS A 113 21.24 10.85 -9.60
C HIS A 113 21.79 10.87 -8.16
N SER A 114 21.08 11.52 -7.25
CA SER A 114 21.38 11.57 -5.82
C SER A 114 20.50 10.59 -5.05
N ASN A 115 21.12 9.65 -4.33
CA ASN A 115 20.40 8.68 -3.48
C ASN A 115 20.16 9.21 -2.06
N SER A 116 20.11 10.53 -1.89
CA SER A 116 20.08 11.20 -0.57
C SER A 116 18.68 11.48 -0.03
N TYR A 117 17.63 11.03 -0.72
CA TYR A 117 16.24 11.13 -0.25
C TYR A 117 16.05 10.39 1.08
N SER A 118 15.28 10.97 2.01
CA SER A 118 15.04 10.40 3.33
C SER A 118 13.58 10.52 3.76
N LEU A 119 12.93 9.37 3.94
CA LEU A 119 11.59 9.25 4.55
C LEU A 119 11.54 9.74 6.01
N HIS A 120 12.70 9.99 6.64
CA HIS A 120 12.80 10.51 8.00
C HIS A 120 13.12 12.02 8.04
N ALA A 121 13.32 12.67 6.89
CA ALA A 121 13.45 14.12 6.80
C ALA A 121 12.05 14.73 6.65
N ASP A 122 11.44 15.16 7.76
CA ASP A 122 10.20 15.94 7.73
C ASP A 122 10.41 17.25 6.95
N PRO A 123 9.75 17.45 5.79
CA PRO A 123 9.90 18.64 4.96
C PRO A 123 9.01 19.81 5.42
N SER A 124 8.34 19.70 6.57
CA SER A 124 7.47 20.74 7.11
C SER A 124 8.21 22.07 7.31
N THR A 125 7.46 23.17 7.25
CA THR A 125 8.02 24.50 7.54
C THR A 125 8.25 24.67 9.04
N LEU A 126 9.50 24.88 9.45
CA LEU A 126 9.88 25.19 10.82
C LEU A 126 9.19 26.48 11.26
N ASN A 127 8.64 26.50 12.47
CA ASN A 127 7.98 27.70 13.02
C ASN A 127 8.98 28.86 13.14
N GLU A 128 10.23 28.58 13.52
CA GLU A 128 11.33 29.52 13.56
C GLU A 128 11.56 30.14 12.18
N PHE A 129 11.64 29.32 11.12
CA PHE A 129 11.83 29.79 9.74
C PHE A 129 10.66 30.66 9.29
N ALA A 130 9.42 30.20 9.52
CA ALA A 130 8.21 30.93 9.13
C ALA A 130 8.12 32.33 9.79
N VAL A 131 8.60 32.45 11.05
CA VAL A 131 8.61 33.72 11.78
C VAL A 131 9.78 34.62 11.37
N VAL A 132 11.00 34.10 11.16
CA VAL A 132 12.13 34.92 10.69
C VAL A 132 12.09 35.26 9.19
N ALA A 133 11.27 34.58 8.38
CA ALA A 133 11.18 34.81 6.93
C ALA A 133 10.87 36.27 6.56
N ALA A 134 10.01 36.95 7.33
CA ALA A 134 9.73 38.36 7.16
C ALA A 134 10.94 39.27 7.46
N GLN A 135 11.77 38.88 8.45
CA GLN A 135 13.02 39.58 8.79
C GLN A 135 14.09 39.35 7.73
N ILE A 136 14.23 38.12 7.22
CA ILE A 136 15.11 37.80 6.09
C ILE A 136 14.70 38.58 4.84
N SER A 137 13.41 38.65 4.51
CA SER A 137 12.93 39.44 3.37
C SER A 137 13.24 40.94 3.52
N ARG A 138 13.20 41.49 4.74
CA ARG A 138 13.62 42.88 5.00
C ARG A 138 15.12 43.04 4.81
N LEU A 139 15.93 42.13 5.35
CA LEU A 139 17.40 42.15 5.18
C LEU A 139 17.78 42.10 3.69
N LEU A 140 17.20 41.18 2.91
CA LEU A 140 17.42 41.09 1.46
C LEU A 140 17.01 42.38 0.72
N SER A 141 16.03 43.14 1.23
CA SER A 141 15.64 44.44 0.67
C SER A 141 16.51 45.63 1.12
N SER A 142 17.32 45.47 2.18
CA SER A 142 18.16 46.54 2.75
C SER A 142 19.64 46.43 2.38
N VAL A 143 20.09 45.32 1.78
CA VAL A 143 21.47 45.16 1.32
C VAL A 143 21.72 46.05 0.10
N HIS A 144 22.39 47.18 0.31
CA HIS A 144 23.13 47.85 -0.75
C HIS A 144 24.49 47.14 -0.89
N ILE A 145 24.65 46.40 -1.98
CA ILE A 145 25.99 46.03 -2.48
C ILE A 145 26.59 47.32 -3.08
N GLY A 146 27.93 47.46 -3.06
CA GLY A 146 28.62 48.44 -3.91
C GLY A 146 28.47 49.92 -3.58
N ASP A 147 28.73 50.36 -2.34
CA ASP A 147 28.91 51.80 -2.07
C ASP A 147 30.22 52.35 -2.69
N HIS A 148 30.12 52.87 -3.90
CA HIS A 148 30.84 54.08 -4.33
C HIS A 148 29.99 54.88 -5.33
N SER A 149 29.71 56.14 -4.98
CA SER A 149 28.79 57.01 -5.72
C SER A 149 29.33 57.53 -7.06
N GLU A 150 28.56 57.41 -8.14
CA GLU A 150 28.04 58.55 -8.93
C GLU A 150 26.98 58.12 -9.97
N HIS A 151 26.33 59.09 -10.64
CA HIS A 151 25.04 58.93 -11.33
C HIS A 151 24.97 57.85 -12.44
N ILE A 152 23.89 57.05 -12.43
CA ILE A 152 23.30 56.42 -13.63
C ILE A 152 21.76 56.53 -13.54
N ASP A 153 21.12 57.09 -14.56
CA ASP A 153 19.65 57.19 -14.67
C ASP A 153 18.98 55.81 -14.86
N THR A 154 17.77 55.65 -14.32
CA THR A 154 16.92 54.48 -14.59
C THR A 154 16.33 54.55 -16.00
N PRO A 155 16.58 53.56 -16.89
CA PRO A 155 15.98 53.56 -18.22
C PRO A 155 14.46 53.35 -18.13
N HIS A 156 13.68 54.23 -18.77
CA HIS A 156 12.25 54.00 -18.94
C HIS A 156 12.00 52.75 -19.80
N PHE A 157 11.39 51.72 -19.21
CA PHE A 157 10.91 50.55 -19.94
C PHE A 157 9.85 50.95 -20.99
N SER A 158 10.30 51.11 -22.22
CA SER A 158 9.47 51.27 -23.42
C SER A 158 9.70 50.06 -24.32
N HIS A 159 8.63 49.53 -24.91
CA HIS A 159 8.68 48.30 -25.71
C HIS A 159 9.37 48.51 -27.07
N PRO A 160 10.35 47.67 -27.44
CA PRO A 160 10.66 47.35 -28.82
C PRO A 160 10.09 45.97 -29.18
N ASP A 161 8.99 45.94 -29.95
CA ASP A 161 8.89 45.10 -31.17
C ASP A 161 7.47 45.07 -31.76
N ARG A 162 7.22 46.00 -32.70
CA ARG A 162 6.63 45.67 -34.00
C ARG A 162 7.39 46.45 -35.09
N PRO A 163 7.60 45.87 -36.28
CA PRO A 163 8.64 46.32 -37.19
C PRO A 163 8.30 47.63 -37.91
N HIS A 164 9.32 48.45 -38.18
CA HIS A 164 9.22 49.57 -39.10
C HIS A 164 9.04 49.07 -40.54
N SER A 165 7.97 49.53 -41.20
CA SER A 165 7.95 49.72 -42.65
C SER A 165 7.87 51.22 -42.92
N SER A 166 8.82 51.76 -43.67
CA SER A 166 9.08 53.20 -43.74
C SER A 166 8.50 53.86 -45.00
N VAL A 167 7.38 54.57 -44.87
CA VAL A 167 7.00 55.75 -45.69
C VAL A 167 6.26 56.74 -44.79
N ALA A 168 6.40 58.04 -45.04
CA ALA A 168 5.79 59.15 -44.27
C ALA A 168 5.54 60.35 -45.23
N PRO A 169 5.13 61.56 -44.79
CA PRO A 169 4.20 62.02 -43.72
C PRO A 169 3.03 62.80 -44.41
N PRO A 170 2.31 63.84 -43.85
CA PRO A 170 2.21 64.46 -42.49
C PRO A 170 0.72 64.55 -42.02
N SER A 171 0.13 65.50 -41.24
CA SER A 171 0.53 66.78 -40.57
C SER A 171 -0.49 67.25 -39.49
N PHE A 172 -0.04 68.16 -38.60
CA PHE A 172 -0.79 69.22 -37.86
C PHE A 172 -1.98 68.87 -36.90
N GLU A 173 -1.68 68.81 -35.59
CA GLU A 173 -1.91 69.84 -34.52
C GLU A 173 -3.02 70.94 -34.64
N PRO A 174 -3.43 71.67 -33.55
CA PRO A 174 -3.09 71.57 -32.11
C PRO A 174 -4.23 71.84 -31.04
N SER A 175 -3.86 71.79 -29.74
CA SER A 175 -4.32 72.64 -28.57
C SER A 175 -5.33 72.14 -27.47
N PRO A 176 -5.24 72.62 -26.19
CA PRO A 176 -5.97 72.17 -24.97
C PRO A 176 -6.72 73.36 -24.24
N PRO A 177 -6.95 73.51 -22.88
CA PRO A 177 -6.81 72.65 -21.67
C PRO A 177 -7.89 72.78 -20.51
N ALA A 178 -7.69 72.01 -19.41
CA ALA A 178 -7.85 72.33 -17.95
C ALA A 178 -9.20 72.40 -17.13
N ALA A 179 -9.29 71.50 -16.11
CA ALA A 179 -9.60 71.73 -14.66
C ALA A 179 -11.01 71.50 -13.98
N ARG A 180 -10.92 71.06 -12.68
CA ARG A 180 -11.87 71.10 -11.50
C ARG A 180 -12.96 70.02 -11.19
N MET A 181 -12.60 69.11 -10.27
CA MET A 181 -13.17 68.81 -8.91
C MET A 181 -14.68 68.50 -8.59
N LEU A 182 -14.88 67.56 -7.62
CA LEU A 182 -16.06 67.25 -6.74
C LEU A 182 -17.28 66.47 -7.30
N LEU A 183 -17.86 65.56 -6.47
CA LEU A 183 -19.32 65.38 -6.22
C LEU A 183 -19.70 64.26 -5.20
N THR A 184 -20.89 64.40 -4.58
CA THR A 184 -21.66 63.51 -3.65
C THR A 184 -23.11 64.06 -3.52
N PRO A 185 -24.16 63.42 -2.91
CA PRO A 185 -24.46 62.02 -2.52
C PRO A 185 -25.92 61.55 -2.88
N SER A 186 -26.42 60.47 -2.24
CA SER A 186 -27.83 60.23 -1.75
C SER A 186 -28.76 59.14 -2.40
N THR A 187 -29.80 58.74 -1.64
CA THR A 187 -30.71 57.54 -1.74
C THR A 187 -32.15 57.93 -1.28
N PRO A 188 -33.13 57.08 -0.83
CA PRO A 188 -33.55 55.66 -1.07
C PRO A 188 -35.11 55.46 -1.32
N ARG A 189 -35.65 54.22 -1.50
CA ARG A 189 -36.93 53.65 -0.88
C ARG A 189 -37.40 52.24 -1.41
N VAL A 190 -38.28 51.56 -0.64
CA VAL A 190 -38.72 50.11 -0.59
C VAL A 190 -40.07 50.02 0.23
N PRO A 191 -40.96 48.97 0.34
CA PRO A 191 -41.11 47.57 -0.22
C PRO A 191 -42.50 47.24 -0.87
N HIS A 192 -42.88 45.95 -1.11
CA HIS A 192 -44.17 45.32 -0.65
C HIS A 192 -44.37 43.77 -0.87
N SER A 193 -44.76 43.06 0.21
CA SER A 193 -45.65 41.84 0.45
C SER A 193 -46.15 40.88 -0.69
N MET A 194 -46.53 39.58 -0.48
CA MET A 194 -46.48 38.54 0.61
C MET A 194 -47.06 37.15 0.12
N GLU A 195 -46.72 36.03 0.82
CA GLU A 195 -47.51 34.76 1.13
C GLU A 195 -48.10 33.85 -0.01
N GLU A 196 -48.24 32.51 0.08
CA GLU A 196 -48.02 31.41 1.08
C GLU A 196 -47.93 30.02 0.31
N THR A 197 -47.88 28.73 0.78
CA THR A 197 -47.98 27.99 2.08
C THR A 197 -46.99 26.77 2.18
N MET A 198 -47.45 25.50 2.29
CA MET A 198 -46.72 24.23 2.62
C MET A 198 -47.30 23.02 1.84
N GLY A 199 -46.65 21.84 1.70
CA GLY A 199 -45.30 21.39 2.11
C GLY A 199 -45.13 19.85 2.06
N GLY A 200 -43.90 19.32 2.21
CA GLY A 200 -43.62 17.86 2.31
C GLY A 200 -42.19 17.44 1.94
N HIS A 201 -41.46 16.87 2.92
CA HIS A 201 -40.10 16.27 2.95
C HIS A 201 -39.49 15.65 1.66
N GLU A 202 -38.16 15.56 1.47
CA GLU A 202 -36.99 16.33 1.98
C GLU A 202 -35.69 15.90 1.24
N ALA A 203 -34.56 16.60 1.48
CA ALA A 203 -33.19 16.32 1.02
C ALA A 203 -32.92 16.41 -0.52
N THR A 204 -31.82 16.99 -1.02
CA THR A 204 -30.70 17.75 -0.39
C THR A 204 -30.03 18.65 -1.44
N ARG A 205 -29.58 19.87 -1.06
CA ARG A 205 -28.28 20.49 -1.46
C ARG A 205 -28.11 21.95 -0.98
N SER A 206 -26.89 22.27 -0.54
CA SER A 206 -26.12 23.48 -0.87
C SER A 206 -26.46 24.88 -0.30
N ILE A 207 -25.62 25.30 0.67
CA ILE A 207 -24.94 26.61 0.77
C ILE A 207 -25.67 27.85 1.36
N GLU A 208 -24.94 28.51 2.28
CA GLU A 208 -25.01 29.88 2.84
C GLU A 208 -26.28 30.39 3.55
N GLY A 209 -26.14 30.72 4.85
CA GLY A 209 -26.91 31.82 5.46
C GLY A 209 -27.18 31.80 6.97
N MET A 210 -26.18 32.14 7.81
CA MET A 210 -26.37 32.74 9.17
C MET A 210 -27.03 31.84 10.26
N LEU A 211 -26.90 32.04 11.59
CA LEU A 211 -26.19 33.02 12.44
C LEU A 211 -25.95 32.47 13.89
N SER A 212 -24.86 32.91 14.53
CA SER A 212 -24.68 33.16 16.00
C SER A 212 -24.92 32.12 17.14
N ASN A 213 -23.95 32.13 18.06
CA ASN A 213 -24.05 32.12 19.55
C ASN A 213 -24.14 30.84 20.42
N SER A 214 -23.12 30.74 21.30
CA SER A 214 -23.08 30.19 22.68
C SER A 214 -23.24 28.67 22.93
N GLY A 215 -22.50 28.06 23.88
CA GLY A 215 -21.42 28.61 24.72
C GLY A 215 -20.92 27.66 25.84
N PHE A 216 -20.01 28.17 26.69
CA PHE A 216 -19.34 27.54 27.86
C PHE A 216 -18.28 26.43 27.57
N SER A 217 -17.22 26.23 28.39
CA SER A 217 -16.49 27.14 29.31
C SER A 217 -15.24 26.46 29.90
N ALA A 218 -14.07 27.10 29.84
CA ALA A 218 -12.93 26.81 30.72
C ALA A 218 -12.00 28.04 30.90
N THR A 219 -12.29 28.79 31.97
CA THR A 219 -11.43 29.69 32.78
C THR A 219 -9.90 29.43 32.72
N SER A 220 -8.97 30.39 32.91
CA SER A 220 -9.02 31.62 33.74
C SER A 220 -7.92 32.66 33.33
N PRO A 221 -7.59 33.75 34.07
CA PRO A 221 -8.00 35.11 33.69
C PRO A 221 -6.85 36.07 33.29
N VAL A 222 -7.21 37.21 32.68
CA VAL A 222 -6.33 38.40 32.51
C VAL A 222 -7.07 39.65 33.04
N PRO A 223 -6.41 40.59 33.73
CA PRO A 223 -7.06 41.79 34.30
C PRO A 223 -7.44 42.85 33.25
N GLU A 224 -8.28 43.81 33.65
CA GLU A 224 -8.82 44.86 32.79
C GLU A 224 -7.86 46.02 32.43
N THR A 225 -8.31 46.80 31.44
CA THR A 225 -7.98 48.21 31.13
C THR A 225 -6.80 48.53 30.19
N ALA A 226 -7.15 48.82 28.92
CA ALA A 226 -6.86 50.13 28.29
C ALA A 226 -7.69 50.29 27.00
N ARG A 227 -8.38 51.43 26.83
CA ARG A 227 -8.88 51.83 25.50
C ARG A 227 -7.77 52.61 24.79
N TYR A 228 -7.20 52.07 23.73
CA TYR A 228 -6.39 52.84 22.78
C TYR A 228 -7.09 52.95 21.44
N SER A 229 -7.09 54.17 20.89
CA SER A 229 -7.73 54.51 19.62
C SER A 229 -6.70 54.93 18.58
N GLY A 230 -6.86 54.43 17.36
CA GLY A 230 -6.41 55.14 16.15
C GLY A 230 -4.91 55.30 15.93
N ARG A 231 -4.12 54.23 16.07
CA ARG A 231 -2.87 54.04 15.30
C ARG A 231 -2.81 52.62 14.75
N GLY A 232 -2.23 52.44 13.57
CA GLY A 232 -1.91 51.09 13.07
C GLY A 232 -0.83 50.45 13.94
N LEU A 233 -0.87 49.13 14.07
CA LEU A 233 0.22 48.38 14.71
C LEU A 233 1.49 48.50 13.87
N GLU A 234 2.62 48.73 14.52
CA GLU A 234 3.91 48.68 13.84
C GLU A 234 4.24 47.21 13.50
N PRO A 235 4.63 46.88 12.24
CA PRO A 235 4.81 45.48 11.83
C PRO A 235 5.76 44.68 12.73
N GLY A 236 6.83 45.30 13.24
CA GLY A 236 7.76 44.63 14.16
C GLY A 236 7.15 44.25 15.52
N VAL A 237 6.15 44.99 16.00
CA VAL A 237 5.40 44.62 17.21
C VAL A 237 4.47 43.44 16.92
N GLU A 238 3.85 43.43 15.73
CA GLU A 238 3.01 42.31 15.30
C GLU A 238 3.85 41.03 15.09
N ASP A 239 5.03 41.12 14.48
CA ASP A 239 5.95 40.00 14.30
C ASP A 239 6.38 39.39 15.66
N VAL A 240 6.71 40.22 16.66
CA VAL A 240 7.07 39.76 18.01
C VAL A 240 5.88 39.13 18.75
N LEU A 241 4.68 39.69 18.61
CA LEU A 241 3.47 39.08 19.19
C LEU A 241 3.14 37.73 18.55
N ARG A 242 3.23 37.61 17.21
CA ARG A 242 3.11 36.34 16.49
C ARG A 242 4.19 35.34 16.89
N SER A 243 5.43 35.80 17.11
CA SER A 243 6.53 34.95 17.61
C SER A 243 6.22 34.35 18.99
N ARG A 244 5.55 35.09 19.88
CA ARG A 244 5.11 34.58 21.19
C ARG A 244 3.91 33.64 21.07
N ASP A 245 2.93 33.98 20.23
CA ASP A 245 1.72 33.16 19.97
C ASP A 245 2.07 31.80 19.34
N HIS A 246 3.02 31.78 18.40
CA HIS A 246 3.57 30.57 17.79
C HIS A 246 4.52 29.77 18.71
N GLY A 247 4.77 30.23 19.95
CA GLY A 247 5.63 29.55 20.92
C GLY A 247 7.11 29.48 20.54
N ILE A 248 7.62 30.44 19.74
CA ILE A 248 9.02 30.45 19.29
C ILE A 248 9.97 30.57 20.48
N SER A 249 11.00 29.72 20.50
CA SER A 249 12.00 29.70 21.57
C SER A 249 12.83 31.00 21.61
N PRO A 250 13.28 31.44 22.81
CA PRO A 250 14.20 32.55 22.94
C PRO A 250 15.52 32.35 22.21
N TYR A 251 16.20 33.46 21.94
CA TYR A 251 17.42 33.54 21.11
C TYR A 251 18.52 32.56 21.54
N ASN A 252 18.83 32.47 22.84
CA ASN A 252 19.82 31.52 23.36
C ASN A 252 19.41 30.06 23.14
N ALA A 253 18.13 29.70 23.36
CA ALA A 253 17.63 28.34 23.17
C ALA A 253 17.72 27.91 21.69
N VAL A 254 17.44 28.83 20.75
CA VAL A 254 17.61 28.56 19.30
C VAL A 254 19.09 28.40 18.94
N ARG A 255 20.00 29.24 19.47
CA ARG A 255 21.45 29.08 19.29
C ARG A 255 21.94 27.73 19.83
N LYS A 256 21.51 27.34 21.03
CA LYS A 256 21.78 26.03 21.63
C LYS A 256 21.31 24.88 20.74
N ALA A 257 20.09 24.94 20.23
CA ALA A 257 19.53 23.93 19.30
C ALA A 257 20.29 23.84 17.97
N CYS A 258 20.96 24.91 17.56
CA CYS A 258 21.86 24.99 16.41
C CYS A 258 23.31 24.54 16.67
N GLY A 259 23.68 24.26 17.93
CA GLY A 259 25.06 23.98 18.33
C GLY A 259 25.96 25.22 18.29
N LEU A 260 25.40 26.41 18.53
CA LEU A 260 26.09 27.70 18.58
C LEU A 260 26.27 28.15 20.04
N HIS A 261 27.25 29.00 20.30
CA HIS A 261 27.56 29.50 21.64
C HIS A 261 26.42 30.41 22.17
N GLU A 262 25.87 30.08 23.34
CA GLU A 262 24.86 30.88 24.05
C GLU A 262 25.46 32.18 24.61
N ILE A 263 24.69 33.26 24.65
CA ILE A 263 25.16 34.58 25.13
C ILE A 263 24.93 34.64 26.64
N ALA A 264 25.99 34.80 27.43
CA ALA A 264 25.92 34.61 28.90
C ALA A 264 25.48 35.88 29.68
N LYS A 265 25.54 37.05 29.05
CA LYS A 265 25.10 38.36 29.58
C LYS A 265 24.95 39.34 28.42
N PHE A 266 24.14 40.39 28.59
CA PHE A 266 23.96 41.44 27.57
C PHE A 266 25.29 42.05 27.07
N ALA A 267 26.29 42.19 27.94
CA ALA A 267 27.61 42.73 27.57
C ALA A 267 28.46 41.82 26.65
N ASP A 268 28.04 40.57 26.39
CA ASP A 268 28.68 39.70 25.39
C ASP A 268 28.17 39.97 23.96
N PHE A 269 27.08 40.75 23.80
CA PHE A 269 26.68 41.33 22.51
C PHE A 269 27.66 42.44 22.09
N SER A 270 28.86 42.04 21.71
CA SER A 270 29.92 42.94 21.28
C SER A 270 29.62 43.60 19.92
N PRO A 271 30.23 44.76 19.60
CA PRO A 271 30.19 45.36 18.26
C PRO A 271 30.81 44.48 17.16
N ASP A 272 31.56 43.44 17.52
CA ASP A 272 32.13 42.43 16.62
C ASP A 272 31.18 41.24 16.39
N PHE A 273 30.00 41.24 17.03
CA PHE A 273 28.97 40.20 16.92
C PHE A 273 27.62 40.75 16.40
N ILE A 274 27.24 41.97 16.76
CA ILE A 274 25.97 42.62 16.35
C ILE A 274 26.21 44.04 15.83
N GLU A 275 25.56 44.40 14.73
CA GLU A 275 25.69 45.75 14.16
C GLU A 275 24.91 46.81 14.97
N LYS A 276 25.65 47.81 15.47
CA LYS A 276 25.19 49.14 15.96
C LYS A 276 23.82 49.14 16.67
N TYR A 277 23.67 48.28 17.68
CA TYR A 277 22.47 48.24 18.51
C TYR A 277 22.76 48.73 19.93
N ASP A 278 21.81 49.45 20.53
CA ASP A 278 21.94 49.94 21.91
C ASP A 278 21.61 48.80 22.89
N ILE A 279 22.67 48.12 23.32
CA ILE A 279 22.60 47.02 24.30
C ILE A 279 22.01 47.48 25.64
N GLY A 280 22.13 48.77 26.00
CA GLY A 280 21.52 49.33 27.20
C GLY A 280 20.00 49.22 27.15
N GLN A 281 19.39 49.66 26.04
CA GLN A 281 17.95 49.55 25.80
C GLN A 281 17.47 48.08 25.82
N LEU A 282 18.30 47.14 25.35
CA LEU A 282 17.97 45.71 25.43
C LEU A 282 17.94 45.21 26.89
N SER A 283 18.91 45.62 27.71
CA SER A 283 18.93 45.28 29.15
C SER A 283 17.90 46.03 30.00
N ASP A 284 17.36 47.16 29.53
CA ASP A 284 16.24 47.85 30.16
C ASP A 284 14.89 47.13 29.89
N ILE A 285 14.78 46.41 28.77
CA ILE A 285 13.57 45.66 28.37
C ILE A 285 13.58 44.23 28.91
N TYR A 286 14.71 43.52 28.81
CA TYR A 286 14.84 42.10 29.17
C TYR A 286 15.65 41.92 30.46
N LYS A 287 15.12 41.15 31.41
CA LYS A 287 15.74 40.97 32.73
C LYS A 287 16.74 39.81 32.77
N SER A 288 16.51 38.74 32.01
CA SER A 288 17.51 37.74 31.66
C SER A 288 17.93 37.85 30.20
N ILE A 289 19.16 37.45 29.91
CA ILE A 289 19.64 37.27 28.54
C ILE A 289 18.90 36.12 27.83
N ASP A 290 18.41 35.15 28.60
CA ASP A 290 17.63 34.01 28.11
C ASP A 290 16.17 34.35 27.78
N ASP A 291 15.68 35.54 28.17
CA ASP A 291 14.32 36.01 27.89
C ASP A 291 14.20 36.68 26.49
N VAL A 292 15.32 36.95 25.83
CA VAL A 292 15.37 37.75 24.58
C VAL A 292 14.80 36.95 23.40
N GLU A 293 13.76 37.46 22.72
CA GLU A 293 13.20 36.74 21.57
C GLU A 293 14.14 36.69 20.36
N LEU A 294 14.04 35.60 19.59
CA LEU A 294 14.77 35.36 18.34
C LEU A 294 14.77 36.57 17.40
N LEU A 295 13.61 37.19 17.15
CA LEU A 295 13.45 38.33 16.24
C LEU A 295 14.15 39.61 16.71
N ALA A 296 14.35 39.80 18.02
CA ALA A 296 14.95 41.02 18.56
C ALA A 296 16.43 41.15 18.17
N VAL A 297 17.14 40.02 18.05
CA VAL A 297 18.60 39.98 17.86
C VAL A 297 19.04 39.30 16.57
N SER A 298 18.43 38.20 16.13
CA SER A 298 19.00 37.35 15.07
C SER A 298 19.21 38.06 13.73
N GLY A 299 18.31 38.96 13.34
CA GLY A 299 18.48 39.83 12.16
C GLY A 299 19.38 41.06 12.37
N ARG A 300 20.18 41.11 13.44
CA ARG A 300 21.23 42.11 13.70
C ARG A 300 22.62 41.50 13.91
N GLU A 301 22.73 40.17 13.88
CA GLU A 301 24.01 39.46 13.85
C GLU A 301 24.84 39.92 12.65
N ILE A 302 26.13 40.13 12.85
CA ILE A 302 27.05 40.42 11.75
C ILE A 302 27.10 39.21 10.82
N PRO A 303 26.89 39.38 9.49
CA PRO A 303 26.87 38.27 8.56
C PRO A 303 28.16 37.43 8.56
N LEU A 304 28.00 36.12 8.35
CA LEU A 304 29.13 35.22 8.13
C LEU A 304 29.94 35.66 6.89
N ARG A 305 31.23 35.31 6.85
CA ARG A 305 32.14 35.79 5.80
C ARG A 305 31.71 35.33 4.40
N GLY A 306 31.13 36.25 3.63
CA GLY A 306 30.58 35.95 2.30
C GLY A 306 29.16 35.36 2.32
N ALA A 307 28.43 35.58 3.41
CA ALA A 307 27.01 35.34 3.57
C ALA A 307 26.24 36.67 3.67
N LEU A 308 24.90 36.61 3.64
CA LEU A 308 24.02 37.73 4.00
C LEU A 308 23.40 37.57 5.40
N LEU A 309 23.61 36.43 6.05
CA LEU A 309 23.04 36.09 7.36
C LEU A 309 24.14 35.80 8.40
N GLY A 310 23.85 36.14 9.66
CA GLY A 310 24.63 35.68 10.82
C GLY A 310 24.47 34.18 11.08
N GLU A 311 25.15 33.66 12.10
CA GLU A 311 25.16 32.23 12.46
C GLU A 311 23.76 31.66 12.69
N THR A 312 22.90 32.36 13.44
CA THR A 312 21.63 31.81 13.91
C THR A 312 20.61 31.74 12.78
N LEU A 313 20.49 32.80 11.98
CA LEU A 313 19.65 32.78 10.78
C LEU A 313 20.20 31.81 9.72
N SER A 314 21.52 31.71 9.56
CA SER A 314 22.14 30.71 8.67
C SER A 314 21.81 29.27 9.09
N CYS A 315 21.74 28.98 10.38
CA CYS A 315 21.31 27.67 10.87
C CYS A 315 19.82 27.39 10.56
N ILE A 316 18.93 28.33 10.85
CA ILE A 316 17.47 28.15 10.65
C ILE A 316 17.16 27.93 9.16
N VAL A 317 17.70 28.79 8.29
CA VAL A 317 17.54 28.66 6.83
C VAL A 317 18.22 27.39 6.32
N GLY A 318 19.45 27.10 6.78
CA GLY A 318 20.18 25.90 6.40
C GLY A 318 19.43 24.60 6.71
N ARG A 319 18.81 24.50 7.90
CA ARG A 319 17.96 23.36 8.28
C ARG A 319 16.68 23.29 7.45
N GLN A 320 15.98 24.41 7.25
CA GLN A 320 14.74 24.41 6.47
C GLN A 320 14.96 23.91 5.04
N PHE A 321 16.02 24.38 4.36
CA PHE A 321 16.32 23.94 3.00
C PHE A 321 16.97 22.55 2.96
N GLN A 322 17.64 22.11 4.03
CA GLN A 322 18.07 20.70 4.16
C GLN A 322 16.87 19.75 4.24
N GLN A 323 15.86 20.10 5.06
CA GLN A 323 14.60 19.35 5.18
C GLN A 323 13.80 19.36 3.87
N ALA A 324 13.63 20.53 3.26
CA ALA A 324 12.90 20.65 1.99
C ALA A 324 13.60 19.91 0.84
N LYS A 325 14.94 19.83 0.82
CA LYS A 325 15.68 19.05 -0.19
C LYS A 325 15.53 17.54 0.00
N PHE A 326 15.76 17.04 1.21
CA PHE A 326 15.85 15.59 1.44
C PHE A 326 14.52 14.91 1.76
N GLY A 327 13.49 15.68 2.12
CA GLY A 327 12.10 15.20 2.27
C GLY A 327 11.23 15.34 1.00
N ASP A 328 11.65 16.11 -0.01
CA ASP A 328 10.97 16.19 -1.30
C ASP A 328 11.32 14.98 -2.19
N ARG A 329 10.37 14.04 -2.33
CA ARG A 329 10.55 12.86 -3.20
C ARG A 329 10.64 13.20 -4.69
N HIS A 330 10.25 14.42 -5.07
CA HIS A 330 10.24 14.93 -6.44
C HIS A 330 11.35 15.97 -6.68
N PHE A 331 12.29 16.11 -5.74
CA PHE A 331 13.46 16.97 -5.91
C PHE A 331 14.26 16.51 -7.13
N TYR A 332 14.62 17.45 -8.01
CA TYR A 332 15.02 17.14 -9.39
C TYR A 332 16.22 16.17 -9.56
N GLU A 333 17.06 15.99 -8.54
CA GLU A 333 18.22 15.10 -8.60
C GLU A 333 17.92 13.64 -8.22
N PHE A 334 16.72 13.30 -7.74
CA PHE A 334 16.39 11.97 -7.25
C PHE A 334 15.74 11.10 -8.34
N ASP A 335 16.16 9.83 -8.42
CA ASP A 335 15.44 8.79 -9.16
C ASP A 335 14.89 7.74 -8.20
N LEU A 336 13.59 7.50 -8.30
CA LEU A 336 12.83 6.52 -7.52
C LEU A 336 12.12 5.48 -8.43
N GLY A 337 12.58 5.35 -9.69
CA GLY A 337 12.12 4.35 -10.67
C GLY A 337 10.85 4.72 -11.46
N ASN A 338 10.34 5.95 -11.29
CA ASN A 338 9.14 6.47 -11.95
C ASN A 338 9.35 7.95 -12.30
N GLY A 339 9.50 8.29 -13.60
CA GLY A 339 9.42 9.68 -14.08
C GLY A 339 10.62 10.60 -13.77
N GLY A 340 11.78 10.05 -13.42
CA GLY A 340 13.02 10.81 -13.29
C GLY A 340 13.49 11.44 -14.61
N PHE A 341 14.37 12.43 -14.55
CA PHE A 341 15.13 12.89 -15.72
C PHE A 341 16.25 11.90 -16.04
N SER A 342 16.64 11.75 -17.31
CA SER A 342 17.87 11.01 -17.66
C SER A 342 19.13 11.76 -17.20
N ASP A 343 20.28 11.07 -17.15
CA ASP A 343 21.57 11.70 -16.82
C ASP A 343 21.89 12.89 -17.74
N GLU A 344 21.62 12.77 -19.04
CA GLU A 344 21.81 13.83 -20.04
C GLU A 344 20.86 15.02 -19.81
N GLN A 345 19.58 14.74 -19.51
CA GLN A 345 18.61 15.77 -19.15
C GLN A 345 19.01 16.49 -17.85
N LEU A 346 19.52 15.77 -16.84
CA LEU A 346 20.04 16.36 -15.60
C LEU A 346 21.26 17.24 -15.83
N GLU A 347 22.17 16.88 -16.73
CA GLU A 347 23.29 17.76 -17.06
C GLU A 347 22.79 19.09 -17.64
N HIS A 348 21.78 19.08 -18.51
CA HIS A 348 21.16 20.30 -19.03
C HIS A 348 20.35 21.08 -17.96
N VAL A 349 19.71 20.42 -16.99
CA VAL A 349 19.12 21.11 -15.82
C VAL A 349 20.21 21.80 -15.00
N ARG A 350 21.33 21.11 -14.71
CA ARG A 350 22.48 21.65 -13.95
C ARG A 350 23.26 22.76 -14.65
N ARG A 351 23.03 23.00 -15.94
CA ARG A 351 23.55 24.17 -16.70
C ARG A 351 22.65 25.41 -16.59
N SER A 352 21.50 25.32 -15.93
CA SER A 352 20.50 26.41 -15.88
C SER A 352 20.84 27.47 -14.84
N SER A 353 21.07 28.71 -15.29
CA SER A 353 21.34 29.87 -14.44
C SER A 353 20.28 30.97 -14.56
N LEU A 354 20.21 31.88 -13.58
CA LEU A 354 19.31 33.04 -13.64
C LEU A 354 19.69 33.97 -14.80
N SER A 355 20.98 34.09 -15.09
CA SER A 355 21.50 34.83 -16.26
C SER A 355 21.04 34.21 -17.59
N ARG A 356 21.12 32.88 -17.71
CA ARG A 356 20.61 32.11 -18.88
C ARG A 356 19.10 32.31 -19.04
N LEU A 357 18.35 32.21 -17.94
CA LEU A 357 16.90 32.41 -17.89
C LEU A 357 16.48 33.81 -18.35
N ILE A 358 17.20 34.85 -17.91
CA ILE A 358 16.99 36.24 -18.35
C ILE A 358 17.23 36.34 -19.87
N CYS A 359 18.36 35.84 -20.38
CA CYS A 359 18.65 35.84 -21.82
C CYS A 359 17.58 35.12 -22.66
N ASP A 360 17.10 33.96 -22.21
CA ASP A 360 16.18 33.12 -22.98
C ASP A 360 14.75 33.68 -23.07
N VAL A 361 14.25 34.42 -22.05
CA VAL A 361 12.84 34.89 -22.03
C VAL A 361 12.64 36.40 -22.16
N THR A 362 13.63 37.24 -21.83
CA THR A 362 13.46 38.72 -21.83
C THR A 362 13.82 39.38 -23.15
N GLY A 363 14.56 38.70 -24.03
CA GLY A 363 15.09 39.28 -25.28
C GLY A 363 16.34 40.16 -25.09
N MET A 364 16.87 40.30 -23.87
CA MET A 364 18.15 40.98 -23.63
C MET A 364 19.28 40.33 -24.44
N HIS A 365 20.16 41.16 -25.02
CA HIS A 365 21.31 40.68 -25.80
C HIS A 365 22.58 40.47 -24.97
N SER A 366 22.63 41.01 -23.76
CA SER A 366 23.76 40.89 -22.83
C SER A 366 23.30 40.94 -21.38
N VAL A 367 23.93 40.15 -20.51
CA VAL A 367 23.67 40.08 -19.07
C VAL A 367 24.98 39.81 -18.32
N GLN A 368 25.07 40.11 -17.03
CA GLN A 368 26.21 39.69 -16.21
C GLN A 368 26.16 38.17 -15.90
N PRO A 369 27.29 37.44 -15.89
CA PRO A 369 27.33 35.99 -15.61
C PRO A 369 26.67 35.56 -14.30
N GLN A 370 26.71 36.39 -13.26
CA GLN A 370 26.15 36.12 -11.94
C GLN A 370 25.07 37.17 -11.63
N ALA A 371 23.85 36.94 -12.10
CA ALA A 371 22.74 37.91 -12.01
C ALA A 371 22.38 38.33 -10.58
N LEU A 372 22.62 37.48 -9.57
CA LEU A 372 22.41 37.80 -8.15
C LEU A 372 23.54 38.64 -7.50
N ARG A 373 24.57 39.00 -8.26
CA ARG A 373 25.62 39.94 -7.85
C ARG A 373 25.58 41.17 -8.76
N GLU A 374 26.01 42.31 -8.23
CA GLU A 374 26.19 43.51 -9.05
C GLU A 374 27.24 43.33 -10.15
N LYS A 375 27.08 44.09 -11.23
CA LYS A 375 28.07 44.19 -12.30
C LYS A 375 29.39 44.72 -11.73
N ASP A 376 30.51 44.14 -12.17
CA ASP A 376 31.85 44.68 -11.91
C ASP A 376 32.63 44.84 -13.23
N HIS A 377 33.84 45.39 -13.15
CA HIS A 377 34.72 45.59 -14.32
C HIS A 377 35.60 44.37 -14.63
N PHE A 378 35.33 43.22 -13.99
CA PHE A 378 36.13 42.02 -14.03
C PHE A 378 35.22 40.81 -14.32
N ASP A 379 35.07 39.90 -13.36
CA ASP A 379 34.43 38.59 -13.48
C ASP A 379 32.90 38.64 -13.66
N ASN A 380 32.25 39.76 -13.32
CA ASN A 380 30.80 39.94 -13.45
C ASN A 380 30.42 41.12 -14.37
N SER A 381 31.25 41.41 -15.37
CA SER A 381 30.90 42.37 -16.42
C SER A 381 29.79 41.83 -17.36
N PRO A 382 28.88 42.68 -17.89
CA PRO A 382 27.84 42.22 -18.82
C PRO A 382 28.41 41.69 -20.13
N VAL A 383 28.19 40.40 -20.41
CA VAL A 383 28.63 39.71 -21.64
C VAL A 383 27.45 39.40 -22.55
N PRO A 384 27.67 39.21 -23.87
CA PRO A 384 26.62 38.75 -24.79
C PRO A 384 25.95 37.45 -24.33
N CYS A 385 24.64 37.31 -24.59
CA CYS A 385 23.82 36.15 -24.21
C CYS A 385 24.17 34.83 -24.95
N ASN A 386 25.10 34.87 -25.89
CA ASN A 386 25.73 33.72 -26.56
C ASN A 386 27.18 33.47 -26.10
N SER A 387 27.67 34.19 -25.09
CA SER A 387 28.96 33.93 -24.44
C SER A 387 28.91 32.64 -23.63
N SER A 388 29.99 31.86 -23.66
CA SER A 388 30.15 30.66 -22.84
C SER A 388 30.07 30.94 -21.33
N ALA A 389 30.28 32.19 -20.91
CA ALA A 389 30.13 32.61 -19.51
C ALA A 389 28.67 32.74 -19.02
N ILE A 390 27.67 32.67 -19.91
CA ILE A 390 26.24 32.63 -19.55
C ILE A 390 25.71 31.19 -19.48
N GLY A 391 26.39 30.25 -20.13
CA GLY A 391 25.91 28.89 -20.37
C GLY A 391 25.00 28.77 -21.60
N GLU A 392 24.88 27.55 -22.10
CA GLU A 392 24.07 27.18 -23.25
C GLU A 392 22.59 27.02 -22.86
N SER A 393 21.66 27.37 -23.75
CA SER A 393 20.24 27.09 -23.53
C SER A 393 19.98 25.57 -23.51
N VAL A 394 18.91 25.13 -22.82
CA VAL A 394 18.51 23.71 -22.79
C VAL A 394 18.30 23.17 -24.20
N ASP A 395 18.91 22.02 -24.52
CA ASP A 395 18.59 21.30 -25.75
C ASP A 395 17.34 20.45 -25.56
N PHE A 396 16.25 20.91 -26.15
CA PHE A 396 14.96 20.21 -26.12
C PHE A 396 14.96 18.94 -26.99
N SER A 397 16.00 18.66 -27.78
CA SER A 397 16.14 17.37 -28.48
C SER A 397 16.21 16.19 -27.51
N LEU A 398 16.78 16.39 -26.31
CA LEU A 398 16.85 15.39 -25.24
C LEU A 398 15.49 15.07 -24.58
N TRP A 399 14.44 15.82 -24.93
CA TRP A 399 13.05 15.57 -24.52
C TRP A 399 12.19 15.00 -25.67
N LYS A 400 12.80 14.65 -26.81
CA LYS A 400 12.10 14.08 -27.96
C LYS A 400 11.80 12.58 -27.74
N ASN A 401 10.54 12.22 -27.54
CA ASN A 401 10.14 10.81 -27.45
C ASN A 401 9.96 10.21 -28.85
N GLU A 402 10.78 9.22 -29.21
CA GLU A 402 10.60 8.42 -30.44
C GLU A 402 9.70 7.19 -30.21
N ASP A 403 9.69 6.63 -28.99
CA ASP A 403 8.77 5.55 -28.58
C ASP A 403 7.39 6.11 -28.16
N VAL A 404 6.46 6.13 -29.12
CA VAL A 404 5.03 6.42 -28.85
C VAL A 404 4.42 5.42 -27.85
N THR A 405 5.02 4.23 -27.72
CA THR A 405 4.51 3.09 -26.93
C THR A 405 4.94 3.08 -25.46
N ARG A 406 5.65 4.09 -24.93
CA ARG A 406 6.15 4.07 -23.54
C ARG A 406 5.70 5.21 -22.61
N GLU A 407 5.38 6.38 -23.14
CA GLU A 407 4.74 7.49 -22.38
C GLU A 407 3.66 8.21 -23.22
N GLY A 408 3.05 7.49 -24.17
CA GLY A 408 2.38 8.11 -25.33
C GLY A 408 0.94 7.65 -25.63
N PHE A 409 0.20 7.02 -24.70
CA PHE A 409 -1.23 6.77 -24.93
C PHE A 409 -2.09 7.98 -24.58
N GLY A 410 -2.07 8.97 -25.49
CA GLY A 410 -2.81 10.23 -25.40
C GLY A 410 -4.32 10.06 -25.62
N VAL A 411 -5.00 9.34 -24.72
CA VAL A 411 -6.45 9.51 -24.52
C VAL A 411 -6.66 10.92 -23.98
N ASP A 412 -7.52 11.70 -24.61
CA ASP A 412 -7.79 13.07 -24.14
C ASP A 412 -8.39 13.06 -22.74
N GLU A 413 -8.03 14.06 -21.92
CA GLU A 413 -8.49 14.19 -20.54
C GLU A 413 -10.02 14.37 -20.50
N GLU A 414 -10.57 15.13 -21.46
CA GLU A 414 -12.02 15.27 -21.69
C GLU A 414 -12.67 13.94 -22.13
N LEU A 415 -11.98 13.10 -22.90
CA LEU A 415 -12.48 11.78 -23.31
C LEU A 415 -12.48 10.78 -22.16
N LEU A 416 -11.47 10.83 -21.27
CA LEU A 416 -11.43 10.02 -20.05
C LEU A 416 -12.51 10.44 -19.06
N GLU A 417 -12.68 11.74 -18.79
CA GLU A 417 -13.79 12.24 -17.95
C GLU A 417 -15.16 11.80 -18.49
N LYS A 418 -15.37 11.95 -19.80
CA LYS A 418 -16.59 11.53 -20.51
C LYS A 418 -16.82 10.02 -20.41
N ALA A 419 -15.77 9.20 -20.59
CA ALA A 419 -15.87 7.74 -20.48
C ALA A 419 -16.17 7.29 -19.05
N ILE A 420 -15.53 7.88 -18.04
CA ILE A 420 -15.75 7.57 -16.62
C ILE A 420 -17.16 7.99 -16.19
N GLU A 421 -17.63 9.20 -16.49
CA GLU A 421 -19.00 9.62 -16.11
C GLU A 421 -20.08 8.86 -16.90
N HIS A 422 -19.82 8.50 -18.17
CA HIS A 422 -20.66 7.53 -18.89
C HIS A 422 -20.72 6.20 -18.14
N GLY A 423 -19.57 5.64 -17.72
CA GLY A 423 -19.51 4.41 -16.94
C GLY A 423 -20.26 4.50 -15.60
N ARG A 424 -20.14 5.62 -14.88
CA ARG A 424 -20.86 5.87 -13.61
C ARG A 424 -22.38 5.94 -13.82
N LYS A 425 -22.82 6.57 -14.91
CA LYS A 425 -24.24 6.61 -15.29
C LYS A 425 -24.75 5.21 -15.66
N THR A 426 -24.09 4.54 -16.60
CA THR A 426 -24.49 3.20 -17.10
C THR A 426 -24.50 2.16 -15.98
N HIS A 427 -23.52 2.16 -15.08
CA HIS A 427 -23.50 1.27 -13.91
C HIS A 427 -24.70 1.53 -12.98
N ARG A 428 -25.04 2.79 -12.69
CA ARG A 428 -26.21 3.13 -11.88
C ARG A 428 -27.52 2.69 -12.53
N GLU A 429 -27.68 2.92 -13.83
CA GLU A 429 -28.84 2.50 -14.61
C GLU A 429 -28.97 0.96 -14.64
N ARG A 430 -27.86 0.23 -14.83
CA ARG A 430 -27.82 -1.24 -14.73
C ARG A 430 -28.17 -1.75 -13.34
N ARG A 431 -27.74 -1.10 -12.26
CA ARG A 431 -28.08 -1.48 -10.88
C ARG A 431 -29.57 -1.35 -10.58
N GLU A 432 -30.21 -0.24 -10.93
CA GLU A 432 -31.65 -0.08 -10.73
C GLU A 432 -32.46 -0.99 -11.67
N ALA A 433 -32.03 -1.21 -12.91
CA ALA A 433 -32.66 -2.21 -13.79
C ALA A 433 -32.56 -3.65 -13.23
N THR A 434 -31.41 -4.01 -12.62
CA THR A 434 -31.22 -5.31 -11.95
C THR A 434 -32.15 -5.46 -10.75
N LYS A 435 -32.28 -4.41 -9.92
CA LYS A 435 -33.22 -4.33 -8.79
C LYS A 435 -34.67 -4.53 -9.24
N GLU A 436 -35.08 -3.87 -10.32
CA GLU A 436 -36.41 -4.05 -10.90
C GLU A 436 -36.62 -5.46 -11.50
N SER A 437 -35.59 -6.09 -12.07
CA SER A 437 -35.67 -7.48 -12.55
C SER A 437 -35.80 -8.47 -11.39
N ILE A 438 -34.98 -8.33 -10.34
CA ILE A 438 -35.08 -9.13 -9.12
C ILE A 438 -36.49 -8.99 -8.51
N ASN A 439 -36.95 -7.76 -8.25
CA ASN A 439 -38.28 -7.49 -7.68
C ASN A 439 -39.48 -8.05 -8.48
N ARG A 440 -39.30 -8.36 -9.77
CA ARG A 440 -40.35 -8.95 -10.64
C ARG A 440 -40.23 -10.46 -10.83
N ASN A 441 -39.01 -10.97 -10.88
CA ASN A 441 -38.71 -12.32 -11.38
C ASN A 441 -38.07 -13.24 -10.32
N GLN A 442 -37.66 -12.71 -9.16
CA GLN A 442 -37.13 -13.47 -8.03
C GLN A 442 -38.22 -13.69 -6.96
N GLY A 443 -38.47 -14.96 -6.62
CA GLY A 443 -39.32 -15.34 -5.49
C GLY A 443 -38.51 -15.58 -4.21
N ASN A 444 -39.20 -15.77 -3.08
CA ASN A 444 -38.58 -16.06 -1.79
C ASN A 444 -37.72 -17.33 -1.84
N TRP A 445 -36.51 -17.24 -1.29
CA TRP A 445 -35.60 -18.37 -1.11
C TRP A 445 -36.15 -19.40 -0.12
N THR A 446 -35.93 -20.69 -0.41
CA THR A 446 -36.19 -21.78 0.54
C THR A 446 -34.93 -22.18 1.28
N HIS A 447 -35.02 -22.50 2.58
CA HIS A 447 -33.88 -23.02 3.33
C HIS A 447 -33.31 -24.30 2.68
N GLY A 448 -31.98 -24.43 2.75
CA GLY A 448 -31.21 -25.45 2.05
C GLY A 448 -30.93 -25.17 0.57
N ASP A 449 -31.37 -24.06 -0.02
CA ASP A 449 -31.20 -23.83 -1.47
C ASP A 449 -29.70 -23.88 -1.91
N PRO A 450 -29.35 -24.67 -2.95
CA PRO A 450 -27.95 -24.88 -3.34
C PRO A 450 -27.23 -23.60 -3.78
N LEU A 451 -27.92 -22.72 -4.51
CA LEU A 451 -27.36 -21.46 -4.98
C LEU A 451 -27.22 -20.47 -3.83
N MET A 452 -28.18 -20.46 -2.90
CA MET A 452 -28.07 -19.66 -1.67
C MET A 452 -26.88 -20.13 -0.80
N MET A 453 -26.71 -21.43 -0.61
CA MET A 453 -25.55 -22.01 0.08
C MET A 453 -24.21 -21.70 -0.59
N TYR A 454 -24.13 -21.85 -1.92
CA TYR A 454 -22.93 -21.51 -2.69
C TYR A 454 -22.63 -20.00 -2.64
N SER A 455 -23.66 -19.15 -2.72
CA SER A 455 -23.49 -17.70 -2.61
C SER A 455 -23.11 -17.27 -1.19
N GLY A 456 -23.52 -18.02 -0.16
CA GLY A 456 -23.10 -17.83 1.24
C GLY A 456 -21.61 -18.10 1.46
N ILE A 457 -21.10 -19.26 0.99
CA ILE A 457 -19.67 -19.56 1.13
C ILE A 457 -18.77 -18.70 0.22
N MET A 458 -19.29 -18.22 -0.91
CA MET A 458 -18.62 -17.29 -1.83
C MET A 458 -19.02 -15.81 -1.61
N ARG A 459 -19.52 -15.47 -0.41
CA ARG A 459 -20.02 -14.13 -0.09
C ARG A 459 -18.90 -13.09 -0.17
N PRO A 460 -19.11 -11.95 -0.84
CA PRO A 460 -18.13 -10.87 -0.83
C PRO A 460 -18.09 -10.21 0.56
N LYS A 461 -16.87 -9.92 1.04
CA LYS A 461 -16.62 -8.97 2.13
C LYS A 461 -17.08 -7.58 1.66
N ARG A 462 -17.41 -6.71 2.60
CA ARG A 462 -17.96 -5.38 2.30
C ARG A 462 -16.96 -4.53 1.52
N GLU A 463 -15.72 -4.61 1.93
CA GLU A 463 -14.54 -3.99 1.35
C GLU A 463 -14.35 -4.46 -0.11
N ALA A 464 -14.58 -5.75 -0.40
CA ALA A 464 -14.54 -6.29 -1.76
C ALA A 464 -15.66 -5.74 -2.66
N MET A 465 -16.86 -5.50 -2.11
CA MET A 465 -17.95 -4.84 -2.86
C MET A 465 -17.60 -3.39 -3.20
N GLU A 466 -16.98 -2.65 -2.28
CA GLU A 466 -16.59 -1.25 -2.51
C GLU A 466 -15.49 -1.12 -3.59
N VAL A 467 -14.54 -2.06 -3.64
CA VAL A 467 -13.61 -2.19 -4.79
C VAL A 467 -14.40 -2.49 -6.08
N SER A 468 -15.36 -3.41 -6.02
CA SER A 468 -16.16 -3.80 -7.19
C SER A 468 -17.02 -2.68 -7.75
N GLU A 469 -17.55 -1.74 -6.94
CA GLU A 469 -18.26 -0.57 -7.47
C GLU A 469 -17.36 0.28 -8.38
N THR A 470 -16.09 0.43 -7.99
CA THR A 470 -15.08 1.12 -8.80
C THR A 470 -14.76 0.31 -10.07
N SER A 471 -14.53 -1.00 -9.92
CA SER A 471 -14.24 -1.92 -11.02
C SER A 471 -15.36 -1.97 -12.08
N CYS A 472 -16.63 -1.94 -11.67
CA CYS A 472 -17.77 -1.94 -12.59
C CYS A 472 -17.83 -0.64 -13.42
N VAL A 473 -17.59 0.51 -12.80
CA VAL A 473 -17.50 1.80 -13.51
C VAL A 473 -16.36 1.79 -14.54
N LEU A 474 -15.19 1.27 -14.16
CA LEU A 474 -14.04 1.14 -15.08
C LEU A 474 -14.33 0.17 -16.24
N LEU A 475 -15.11 -0.88 -16.01
CA LEU A 475 -15.55 -1.81 -17.05
C LEU A 475 -16.55 -1.16 -18.04
N GLU A 476 -17.56 -0.43 -17.55
CA GLU A 476 -18.49 0.29 -18.43
C GLU A 476 -17.79 1.44 -19.20
N ALA A 477 -16.83 2.13 -18.57
CA ALA A 477 -15.99 3.13 -19.24
C ALA A 477 -15.09 2.50 -20.32
N THR A 478 -14.57 1.30 -20.06
CA THR A 478 -13.81 0.52 -21.06
C THR A 478 -14.69 0.15 -22.25
N ARG A 479 -15.91 -0.36 -22.02
CA ARG A 479 -16.85 -0.67 -23.12
C ARG A 479 -17.13 0.57 -23.98
N PHE A 480 -17.38 1.74 -23.37
CA PHE A 480 -17.56 3.00 -24.11
C PHE A 480 -16.36 3.37 -25.02
N LEU A 481 -15.13 3.17 -24.54
CA LEU A 481 -13.91 3.42 -25.33
C LEU A 481 -13.70 2.37 -26.44
N VAL A 482 -14.15 1.13 -26.22
CA VAL A 482 -14.10 0.03 -27.21
C VAL A 482 -15.16 0.20 -28.31
N ASP A 483 -16.38 0.62 -27.96
CA ASP A 483 -17.44 0.93 -28.92
C ASP A 483 -17.03 2.14 -29.78
N SER A 484 -16.36 3.12 -29.18
CA SER A 484 -15.81 4.31 -29.85
C SER A 484 -14.43 4.07 -30.51
N ARG A 485 -13.93 2.83 -30.54
CA ARG A 485 -12.57 2.48 -31.04
C ARG A 485 -12.34 2.91 -32.49
N SER A 486 -13.36 2.92 -33.33
CA SER A 486 -13.25 3.36 -34.73
C SER A 486 -13.05 4.87 -34.89
N GLU A 487 -13.42 5.68 -33.89
CA GLU A 487 -13.23 7.13 -33.85
C GLU A 487 -11.86 7.49 -33.26
N PHE A 488 -11.50 6.89 -32.11
CA PHE A 488 -10.32 7.30 -31.34
C PHE A 488 -9.08 6.40 -31.51
N PHE A 489 -9.25 5.11 -31.82
CA PHE A 489 -8.16 4.11 -31.87
C PHE A 489 -8.22 3.21 -33.13
N PRO A 490 -8.35 3.76 -34.36
CA PRO A 490 -8.75 3.01 -35.55
C PRO A 490 -7.76 1.92 -36.01
N GLN A 491 -6.52 1.94 -35.53
CA GLN A 491 -5.47 0.96 -35.90
C GLN A 491 -5.30 -0.18 -34.86
N THR A 492 -5.88 -0.05 -33.67
CA THR A 492 -5.68 -1.02 -32.57
C THR A 492 -6.79 -2.06 -32.56
N SER A 493 -6.46 -3.34 -32.35
CA SER A 493 -7.48 -4.38 -32.10
C SER A 493 -8.12 -4.22 -30.71
N THR A 494 -9.34 -4.71 -30.49
CA THR A 494 -9.97 -4.66 -29.16
C THR A 494 -9.11 -5.35 -28.10
N ALA A 495 -8.53 -6.52 -28.42
CA ALA A 495 -7.67 -7.25 -27.50
C ALA A 495 -6.42 -6.45 -27.09
N SER A 496 -5.70 -5.85 -28.03
CA SER A 496 -4.53 -5.00 -27.75
C SER A 496 -4.93 -3.74 -26.96
N LEU A 497 -6.02 -3.07 -27.36
CA LEU A 497 -6.54 -1.90 -26.66
C LEU A 497 -6.86 -2.22 -25.18
N CYS A 498 -7.55 -3.32 -24.91
CA CYS A 498 -8.01 -3.68 -23.57
C CYS A 498 -6.96 -4.36 -22.68
N SER A 499 -5.94 -5.00 -23.24
CA SER A 499 -4.93 -5.75 -22.45
C SER A 499 -3.54 -5.11 -22.42
N GLU A 500 -3.21 -4.24 -23.39
CA GLU A 500 -1.88 -3.62 -23.48
C GLU A 500 -1.93 -2.10 -23.23
N LEU A 501 -2.94 -1.39 -23.76
CA LEU A 501 -2.94 0.08 -23.80
C LEU A 501 -3.79 0.74 -22.68
N LEU A 502 -5.08 0.39 -22.58
CA LEU A 502 -5.97 0.94 -21.55
C LEU A 502 -5.52 0.66 -20.11
N PRO A 503 -4.90 -0.50 -19.78
CA PRO A 503 -4.37 -0.74 -18.43
C PRO A 503 -3.24 0.20 -17.99
N GLN A 504 -2.59 0.92 -18.93
CA GLN A 504 -1.53 1.90 -18.61
C GLN A 504 -2.08 3.29 -18.24
N VAL A 505 -3.38 3.53 -18.39
CA VAL A 505 -4.00 4.83 -18.08
C VAL A 505 -4.15 4.97 -16.56
N ASP A 506 -3.53 6.01 -15.98
CA ASP A 506 -3.75 6.38 -14.58
C ASP A 506 -5.17 6.92 -14.37
N VAL A 507 -6.05 6.06 -13.86
CA VAL A 507 -7.45 6.41 -13.55
C VAL A 507 -7.62 7.10 -12.20
N SER A 508 -6.58 7.14 -11.34
CA SER A 508 -6.71 7.51 -9.92
C SER A 508 -7.38 8.88 -9.72
N ARG A 509 -6.99 9.87 -10.54
CA ARG A 509 -7.49 11.25 -10.51
C ARG A 509 -9.00 11.36 -10.76
N PHE A 510 -9.57 10.46 -11.57
CA PHE A 510 -10.98 10.48 -11.98
C PHE A 510 -11.90 9.70 -11.02
N VAL A 511 -11.32 8.85 -10.15
CA VAL A 511 -12.07 8.00 -9.21
C VAL A 511 -11.81 8.32 -7.74
N GLY A 512 -10.70 8.98 -7.39
CA GLY A 512 -10.30 9.28 -6.01
C GLY A 512 -11.22 10.20 -5.22
N ASN A 513 -12.12 10.91 -5.89
CA ASN A 513 -13.17 11.72 -5.28
C ASN A 513 -14.43 10.92 -4.86
N TRP A 514 -14.49 9.60 -5.13
CA TRP A 514 -15.58 8.72 -4.67
C TRP A 514 -15.19 7.25 -4.41
N SER A 515 -13.96 6.84 -4.68
CA SER A 515 -13.42 5.51 -4.37
C SER A 515 -12.39 5.58 -3.26
N PHE A 516 -12.60 4.86 -2.15
CA PHE A 516 -11.68 4.83 -1.01
C PHE A 516 -10.26 4.36 -1.40
N LEU A 517 -10.15 3.54 -2.45
CA LEU A 517 -8.87 3.07 -2.98
C LEU A 517 -8.00 4.19 -3.55
N PHE A 518 -8.56 5.34 -3.88
CA PHE A 518 -7.86 6.42 -4.58
C PHE A 518 -8.05 7.78 -3.89
N ALA A 519 -8.68 7.82 -2.72
CA ALA A 519 -8.86 9.03 -1.93
C ALA A 519 -7.56 9.37 -1.16
N GLU A 520 -7.11 10.62 -1.28
CA GLU A 520 -6.02 11.17 -0.45
C GLU A 520 -6.59 11.69 0.88
N GLY A 521 -6.69 10.82 1.88
CA GLY A 521 -7.10 11.19 3.25
C GLY A 521 -7.48 9.99 4.12
N ASP A 522 -7.68 10.24 5.42
CA ASP A 522 -8.13 9.21 6.37
C ASP A 522 -9.58 8.78 6.05
N SER A 523 -9.72 7.63 5.39
CA SER A 523 -11.00 6.91 5.33
C SER A 523 -11.40 6.52 6.76
N GLN A 524 -12.51 7.08 7.27
CA GLN A 524 -12.92 6.96 8.68
C GLN A 524 -13.33 5.55 9.14
N GLU A 525 -13.23 4.54 8.28
CA GLU A 525 -13.67 3.18 8.57
C GLU A 525 -12.53 2.30 9.09
N ALA A 526 -12.62 1.92 10.37
CA ALA A 526 -11.59 1.17 11.10
C ALA A 526 -11.38 -0.31 10.66
N CYS A 527 -11.90 -0.68 9.48
CA CYS A 527 -11.78 -2.00 8.85
C CYS A 527 -11.08 -1.99 7.48
N LEU A 528 -11.00 -0.84 6.81
CA LEU A 528 -10.35 -0.71 5.50
C LEU A 528 -8.82 -0.65 5.63
N PRO A 529 -8.07 -1.09 4.61
CA PRO A 529 -6.63 -0.85 4.51
C PRO A 529 -6.30 0.64 4.53
N GLN A 530 -5.87 1.17 5.68
CA GLN A 530 -5.40 2.55 5.78
C GLN A 530 -4.09 2.67 4.98
N LYS A 531 -4.08 3.55 3.96
CA LYS A 531 -2.95 3.73 3.04
C LYS A 531 -1.82 4.57 3.64
N LEU A 532 -1.42 4.21 4.85
CA LEU A 532 -0.34 4.84 5.59
C LEU A 532 1.02 4.55 4.94
N PRO A 533 2.01 5.45 5.11
CA PRO A 533 3.41 5.16 4.81
C PRO A 533 3.86 3.86 5.48
N CYS A 534 4.65 3.05 4.77
CA CYS A 534 5.13 1.79 5.32
C CYS A 534 6.18 2.00 6.39
N ASP A 535 5.92 1.50 7.59
CA ASP A 535 6.96 1.28 8.60
C ASP A 535 7.84 0.08 8.17
N PRO A 536 9.14 0.26 7.90
CA PRO A 536 10.05 -0.85 7.64
C PRO A 536 10.50 -1.56 8.92
N THR A 537 10.27 -0.98 10.10
CA THR A 537 10.78 -1.44 11.40
C THR A 537 9.81 -2.36 12.16
N THR A 538 8.54 -2.45 11.76
CA THR A 538 7.59 -3.40 12.36
C THR A 538 8.01 -4.85 12.11
N PRO A 539 8.05 -5.70 13.16
CA PRO A 539 8.31 -7.13 13.03
C PRO A 539 7.08 -7.93 12.59
N PHE A 540 5.91 -7.29 12.47
CA PHE A 540 4.62 -7.94 12.25
C PHE A 540 3.99 -7.55 10.90
N ARG A 541 3.27 -8.52 10.31
CA ARG A 541 2.44 -8.34 9.13
C ARG A 541 1.16 -7.59 9.48
N ASN A 542 0.70 -6.70 8.62
CA ASN A 542 -0.70 -6.26 8.61
C ASN A 542 -1.64 -7.45 8.29
N PHE A 543 -2.96 -7.28 8.42
CA PHE A 543 -3.94 -8.34 8.15
C PHE A 543 -4.35 -8.41 6.66
N ASP A 544 -4.24 -7.28 5.97
CA ASP A 544 -4.55 -7.08 4.56
C ASP A 544 -3.35 -7.32 3.62
N GLY A 545 -2.18 -7.63 4.18
CA GLY A 545 -0.90 -7.74 3.46
C GLY A 545 -0.21 -6.41 3.16
N TRP A 546 -0.82 -5.25 3.47
CA TRP A 546 -0.27 -3.92 3.16
C TRP A 546 1.13 -3.76 3.76
N CYS A 547 2.04 -3.15 3.00
CA CYS A 547 3.46 -3.01 3.34
C CYS A 547 4.24 -4.31 3.55
N ASN A 548 3.78 -5.45 2.99
CA ASN A 548 4.67 -6.59 2.77
C ASN A 548 5.82 -6.18 1.84
N ASN A 549 5.51 -5.84 0.58
CA ASN A 549 6.45 -5.18 -0.32
C ASN A 549 6.54 -3.67 0.00
N LEU A 550 7.70 -3.19 0.44
CA LEU A 550 7.91 -1.79 0.85
C LEU A 550 8.00 -0.80 -0.34
N ARG A 551 8.26 -1.27 -1.56
CA ARG A 551 8.35 -0.43 -2.79
C ARG A 551 7.02 -0.32 -3.53
N ARG A 552 6.17 -1.35 -3.42
CA ARG A 552 4.85 -1.46 -4.03
C ARG A 552 3.86 -2.06 -3.00
N PRO A 553 3.34 -1.26 -2.05
CA PRO A 553 2.60 -1.75 -0.86
C PRO A 553 1.25 -2.46 -1.12
N HIS A 554 0.86 -2.63 -2.40
CA HIS A 554 -0.35 -3.30 -2.85
C HIS A 554 -0.10 -4.74 -3.37
N TYR A 555 1.15 -5.16 -3.56
CA TYR A 555 1.49 -6.49 -4.08
C TYR A 555 1.17 -7.60 -3.09
N GLY A 556 0.32 -8.55 -3.49
CA GLY A 556 -0.10 -9.70 -2.70
C GLY A 556 -1.22 -9.44 -1.68
N ASN A 557 -1.75 -8.22 -1.63
CA ASN A 557 -2.74 -7.83 -0.62
C ASN A 557 -4.13 -8.46 -0.83
N SER A 558 -4.92 -8.49 0.24
CA SER A 558 -6.37 -8.68 0.12
C SER A 558 -7.02 -7.53 -0.64
N PHE A 559 -8.09 -7.85 -1.37
CA PHE A 559 -8.86 -6.93 -2.24
C PHE A 559 -8.11 -6.48 -3.51
N GLY A 560 -6.94 -7.06 -3.79
CA GLY A 560 -6.26 -6.89 -5.08
C GLY A 560 -6.88 -7.73 -6.21
N PRO A 561 -6.66 -7.36 -7.48
CA PRO A 561 -7.01 -8.20 -8.62
C PRO A 561 -6.12 -9.46 -8.72
N LEU A 562 -6.65 -10.53 -9.31
CA LEU A 562 -5.87 -11.70 -9.71
C LEU A 562 -4.94 -11.38 -10.89
N GLN A 563 -3.82 -12.07 -11.01
CA GLN A 563 -2.86 -11.87 -12.11
C GLN A 563 -3.16 -12.77 -13.33
N HIS A 564 -3.08 -12.20 -14.53
CA HIS A 564 -3.08 -12.96 -15.77
C HIS A 564 -1.64 -13.28 -16.20
N LEU A 565 -1.28 -14.58 -16.29
CA LEU A 565 0.03 -15.02 -16.79
C LEU A 565 0.11 -15.03 -18.33
N LEU A 566 -1.05 -15.09 -19.00
CA LEU A 566 -1.24 -14.99 -20.44
C LEU A 566 -2.40 -14.02 -20.70
N THR A 567 -2.44 -13.41 -21.89
CA THR A 567 -3.45 -12.42 -22.30
C THR A 567 -4.88 -12.95 -22.08
N PRO A 568 -5.84 -12.16 -21.54
CA PRO A 568 -7.18 -12.67 -21.22
C PRO A 568 -7.98 -13.19 -22.43
N ALA A 569 -8.60 -14.35 -22.26
CA ALA A 569 -9.41 -15.04 -23.26
C ALA A 569 -10.92 -14.70 -23.13
N TYR A 570 -11.30 -13.48 -23.51
CA TYR A 570 -12.70 -13.06 -23.60
C TYR A 570 -13.18 -13.01 -25.07
N ASP A 571 -14.40 -13.50 -25.33
CA ASP A 571 -14.99 -13.63 -26.69
C ASP A 571 -15.12 -12.27 -27.41
N ASP A 572 -15.27 -11.18 -26.66
CA ASP A 572 -15.34 -9.79 -27.13
C ASP A 572 -14.04 -8.99 -26.92
N GLY A 573 -13.04 -9.59 -26.25
CA GLY A 573 -11.83 -8.90 -25.80
C GLY A 573 -12.05 -7.89 -24.66
N VAL A 574 -13.18 -7.95 -23.93
CA VAL A 574 -13.50 -7.07 -22.80
C VAL A 574 -13.93 -7.88 -21.58
N ASP A 575 -15.05 -8.60 -21.64
CA ASP A 575 -15.54 -9.43 -20.53
C ASP A 575 -16.50 -10.57 -20.87
N ALA A 576 -16.91 -10.77 -22.13
CA ALA A 576 -17.78 -11.88 -22.52
C ALA A 576 -17.05 -13.23 -22.33
N PRO A 577 -17.50 -14.11 -21.41
CA PRO A 577 -16.80 -15.36 -21.09
C PRO A 577 -16.52 -16.23 -22.32
N ARG A 578 -15.36 -16.91 -22.35
CA ARG A 578 -14.96 -17.77 -23.48
C ARG A 578 -16.07 -18.77 -23.84
N SER A 579 -16.72 -18.55 -24.98
CA SER A 579 -17.89 -19.32 -25.42
C SER A 579 -17.66 -20.05 -26.74
N ARG A 580 -16.62 -19.67 -27.50
CA ARG A 580 -16.29 -20.23 -28.82
C ARG A 580 -14.98 -21.00 -28.82
N GLY A 581 -14.95 -22.06 -29.62
CA GLY A 581 -13.74 -22.77 -29.99
C GLY A 581 -13.03 -22.12 -31.17
N LYS A 582 -11.86 -22.65 -31.52
CA LYS A 582 -10.98 -22.23 -32.63
C LYS A 582 -11.67 -22.24 -34.00
N SER A 583 -12.71 -23.06 -34.18
CA SER A 583 -13.57 -23.10 -35.37
C SER A 583 -14.61 -21.97 -35.45
N GLY A 584 -14.74 -21.15 -34.39
CA GLY A 584 -15.81 -20.17 -34.20
C GLY A 584 -17.15 -20.75 -33.71
N ARG A 585 -17.27 -22.09 -33.64
CA ARG A 585 -18.44 -22.80 -33.11
C ARG A 585 -18.50 -22.70 -31.58
N PRO A 586 -19.67 -22.89 -30.95
CA PRO A 586 -19.78 -22.90 -29.49
C PRO A 586 -18.96 -24.02 -28.85
N LEU A 587 -18.30 -23.72 -27.73
CA LEU A 587 -17.59 -24.71 -26.91
C LEU A 587 -18.56 -25.73 -26.30
N PRO A 588 -18.08 -26.94 -25.96
CA PRO A 588 -18.87 -27.91 -25.22
C PRO A 588 -19.37 -27.34 -23.89
N SER A 589 -20.60 -27.71 -23.52
CA SER A 589 -21.17 -27.32 -22.22
C SER A 589 -20.31 -27.88 -21.08
N PRO A 590 -20.00 -27.09 -20.03
CA PRO A 590 -19.29 -27.56 -18.84
C PRO A 590 -19.88 -28.85 -18.25
N ARG A 591 -21.20 -29.04 -18.34
CA ARG A 591 -21.88 -30.24 -17.84
C ARG A 591 -21.69 -31.46 -18.75
N VAL A 592 -21.54 -31.28 -20.07
CA VAL A 592 -21.17 -32.37 -20.98
C VAL A 592 -19.74 -32.84 -20.68
N ILE A 593 -18.81 -31.90 -20.47
CA ILE A 593 -17.42 -32.20 -20.10
C ILE A 593 -17.38 -32.94 -18.74
N SER A 594 -18.10 -32.45 -17.74
CA SER A 594 -18.27 -33.12 -16.43
C SER A 594 -18.82 -34.55 -16.55
N ASN A 595 -19.80 -34.78 -17.43
CA ASN A 595 -20.39 -36.11 -17.62
C ASN A 595 -19.49 -37.09 -18.39
N GLN A 596 -18.68 -36.61 -19.35
CA GLN A 596 -17.91 -37.48 -20.25
C GLN A 596 -16.44 -37.66 -19.84
N ALA A 597 -15.76 -36.60 -19.38
CA ALA A 597 -14.36 -36.66 -18.94
C ALA A 597 -14.23 -36.96 -17.43
N HIS A 598 -15.16 -36.43 -16.62
CA HIS A 598 -15.01 -36.34 -15.17
C HIS A 598 -16.06 -37.13 -14.37
N PHE A 599 -16.52 -38.26 -14.88
CA PHE A 599 -17.49 -39.11 -14.18
C PHE A 599 -16.92 -39.69 -12.87
N ASP A 600 -17.80 -40.29 -12.05
CA ASP A 600 -17.43 -40.84 -10.74
C ASP A 600 -16.86 -42.25 -10.89
N VAL A 601 -15.58 -42.42 -10.52
CA VAL A 601 -14.89 -43.72 -10.45
C VAL A 601 -14.22 -43.83 -9.08
N PRO A 602 -14.46 -44.91 -8.31
CA PRO A 602 -14.04 -44.98 -6.91
C PRO A 602 -12.58 -45.45 -6.73
N GLU A 603 -11.63 -44.93 -7.52
CA GLU A 603 -10.20 -45.27 -7.38
C GLU A 603 -9.56 -44.51 -6.21
N GLU A 604 -8.94 -45.25 -5.29
CA GLU A 604 -8.28 -44.69 -4.11
C GLU A 604 -6.75 -44.63 -4.28
N HIS A 605 -6.12 -43.53 -3.86
CA HIS A 605 -4.68 -43.35 -4.00
C HIS A 605 -3.90 -44.35 -3.14
N GLN A 606 -2.87 -44.97 -3.73
CA GLN A 606 -2.19 -46.11 -3.11
C GLN A 606 -1.30 -45.73 -1.91
N LYS A 607 -0.84 -44.48 -1.82
CA LYS A 607 0.12 -44.01 -0.81
C LYS A 607 -0.40 -42.95 0.17
N TYR A 608 -1.29 -42.06 -0.28
CA TYR A 608 -1.60 -40.82 0.43
C TYR A 608 -2.91 -40.88 1.21
N SER A 609 -2.88 -40.30 2.40
CA SER A 609 -4.04 -40.14 3.27
C SER A 609 -4.96 -39.02 2.74
N HIS A 610 -6.21 -39.03 3.15
CA HIS A 610 -7.17 -37.98 2.79
C HIS A 610 -6.80 -36.60 3.38
N MET A 611 -5.96 -36.56 4.42
CA MET A 611 -5.34 -35.33 4.93
C MET A 611 -4.60 -34.52 3.85
N LEU A 612 -4.03 -35.18 2.82
CA LEU A 612 -3.37 -34.49 1.72
C LEU A 612 -4.36 -33.62 0.91
N GLN A 613 -5.56 -34.13 0.63
CA GLN A 613 -6.62 -33.34 0.01
C GLN A 613 -7.05 -32.20 0.93
N GLN A 614 -7.27 -32.51 2.22
CA GLN A 614 -7.85 -31.55 3.14
C GLN A 614 -6.93 -30.37 3.44
N PHE A 615 -5.63 -30.61 3.59
CA PHE A 615 -4.64 -29.56 3.78
C PHE A 615 -4.43 -28.74 2.50
N GLY A 616 -4.50 -29.36 1.31
CA GLY A 616 -4.49 -28.63 0.04
C GLY A 616 -5.62 -27.61 -0.06
N GLN A 617 -6.84 -27.99 0.35
CA GLN A 617 -7.98 -27.07 0.45
C GLN A 617 -7.78 -25.99 1.52
N PHE A 618 -7.17 -26.32 2.66
CA PHE A 618 -6.85 -25.33 3.70
C PHE A 618 -5.86 -24.27 3.20
N ILE A 619 -4.89 -24.66 2.36
CA ILE A 619 -3.96 -23.74 1.69
C ILE A 619 -4.63 -22.98 0.52
N ASP A 620 -5.61 -23.55 -0.19
CA ASP A 620 -6.44 -22.76 -1.13
C ASP A 620 -7.22 -21.67 -0.37
N HIS A 621 -7.74 -22.01 0.81
CA HIS A 621 -8.48 -21.08 1.66
C HIS A 621 -7.61 -20.03 2.36
N GLU A 622 -6.29 -20.23 2.41
CA GLU A 622 -5.29 -19.27 2.89
C GLU A 622 -4.89 -18.25 1.81
N MET A 623 -4.91 -18.65 0.53
CA MET A 623 -4.34 -17.87 -0.58
C MET A 623 -5.37 -17.34 -1.59
N THR A 624 -6.47 -18.07 -1.85
CA THR A 624 -7.44 -17.72 -2.90
C THR A 624 -8.88 -17.62 -2.38
N HIS A 625 -9.54 -16.51 -2.67
CA HIS A 625 -10.99 -16.32 -2.51
C HIS A 625 -11.51 -15.29 -3.53
N ALA A 626 -12.09 -15.76 -4.63
CA ALA A 626 -12.78 -14.92 -5.61
C ALA A 626 -14.31 -14.97 -5.39
N PRO A 627 -14.92 -14.00 -4.67
CA PRO A 627 -16.33 -14.04 -4.32
C PRO A 627 -17.25 -13.90 -5.54
N THR A 628 -18.53 -14.24 -5.39
CA THR A 628 -19.55 -14.06 -6.45
C THR A 628 -20.13 -12.65 -6.45
N SER A 629 -20.45 -12.12 -7.63
CA SER A 629 -21.26 -10.92 -7.81
C SER A 629 -22.60 -11.00 -7.08
N ARG A 630 -23.08 -9.86 -6.59
CA ARG A 630 -24.32 -9.75 -5.80
C ARG A 630 -25.27 -8.72 -6.42
N GLY A 631 -26.55 -8.87 -6.14
CA GLY A 631 -27.56 -7.88 -6.48
C GLY A 631 -27.41 -6.60 -5.65
N PRO A 632 -28.15 -5.54 -6.00
CA PRO A 632 -28.32 -4.38 -5.14
C PRO A 632 -28.68 -4.79 -3.71
N ASN A 633 -28.21 -4.03 -2.71
CA ASN A 633 -28.36 -4.36 -1.28
C ASN A 633 -27.73 -5.71 -0.85
N ASN A 634 -26.72 -6.22 -1.59
CA ASN A 634 -26.03 -7.49 -1.33
C ASN A 634 -26.93 -8.74 -1.49
N GLU A 635 -28.04 -8.64 -2.21
CA GLU A 635 -28.97 -9.76 -2.40
C GLU A 635 -28.35 -10.89 -3.25
N VAL A 636 -28.69 -12.15 -2.96
CA VAL A 636 -28.35 -13.28 -3.82
C VAL A 636 -29.20 -13.20 -5.10
N MET A 637 -28.58 -13.31 -6.27
CA MET A 637 -29.30 -13.34 -7.56
C MET A 637 -29.65 -14.78 -7.95
N ASN A 638 -30.93 -15.06 -8.24
CA ASN A 638 -31.42 -16.40 -8.58
C ASN A 638 -31.12 -16.78 -10.03
N CYS A 639 -29.87 -17.13 -10.29
CA CYS A 639 -29.35 -17.58 -11.57
C CYS A 639 -29.74 -19.03 -11.95
N SER A 640 -30.84 -19.57 -11.43
CA SER A 640 -31.26 -20.97 -11.64
C SER A 640 -32.06 -21.20 -12.92
N ARG A 641 -32.81 -20.20 -13.38
CA ARG A 641 -33.52 -20.24 -14.67
C ARG A 641 -32.52 -20.11 -15.82
N CYS A 642 -32.73 -20.85 -16.91
CA CYS A 642 -31.89 -20.74 -18.10
C CYS A 642 -31.95 -19.36 -18.80
N ASP A 643 -32.98 -18.55 -18.54
CA ASP A 643 -33.10 -17.18 -19.06
C ASP A 643 -32.49 -16.10 -18.14
N SER A 644 -31.99 -16.47 -16.95
CA SER A 644 -31.60 -15.53 -15.87
C SER A 644 -30.53 -14.51 -16.25
N HIS A 645 -29.67 -14.80 -17.24
CA HIS A 645 -28.76 -13.83 -17.82
C HIS A 645 -29.47 -12.58 -18.38
N SER A 646 -30.71 -12.74 -18.83
CA SER A 646 -31.57 -11.68 -19.37
C SER A 646 -32.76 -11.32 -18.48
N SER A 647 -33.29 -12.27 -17.69
CA SER A 647 -34.45 -12.05 -16.81
C SER A 647 -34.08 -11.60 -15.40
N ILE A 648 -32.84 -11.81 -14.93
CA ILE A 648 -32.36 -11.39 -13.60
C ILE A 648 -31.20 -10.40 -13.74
N SER A 649 -30.07 -10.83 -14.31
CA SER A 649 -28.85 -10.01 -14.43
C SER A 649 -27.85 -10.63 -15.42
N PRO A 650 -27.09 -9.83 -16.20
CA PRO A 650 -25.96 -10.31 -16.99
C PRO A 650 -24.86 -11.02 -16.17
N GLU A 651 -24.86 -10.85 -14.84
CA GLU A 651 -23.98 -11.56 -13.91
C GLU A 651 -24.42 -13.01 -13.62
N CYS A 652 -25.53 -13.48 -14.20
CA CYS A 652 -25.92 -14.89 -14.19
C CYS A 652 -25.36 -15.65 -15.40
N LEU A 653 -24.83 -16.86 -15.18
CA LEU A 653 -24.34 -17.80 -16.20
C LEU A 653 -24.90 -19.22 -16.00
N PRO A 654 -26.22 -19.42 -16.15
CA PRO A 654 -26.86 -20.73 -15.96
C PRO A 654 -26.36 -21.78 -16.96
N VAL A 655 -25.99 -22.98 -16.49
CA VAL A 655 -25.53 -24.09 -17.35
C VAL A 655 -26.69 -25.02 -17.68
N ALA A 656 -27.11 -25.07 -18.95
CA ALA A 656 -28.18 -25.97 -19.40
C ALA A 656 -27.81 -27.44 -19.19
N VAL A 657 -28.68 -28.18 -18.48
CA VAL A 657 -28.55 -29.62 -18.28
C VAL A 657 -28.71 -30.33 -19.64
N PRO A 658 -27.79 -31.20 -20.09
CA PRO A 658 -27.94 -31.93 -21.35
C PRO A 658 -29.27 -32.71 -21.46
N LEU A 659 -29.79 -32.90 -22.68
CA LEU A 659 -31.04 -33.66 -22.89
C LEU A 659 -30.90 -35.14 -22.49
N ASP A 660 -29.67 -35.61 -22.47
CA ASP A 660 -29.18 -36.96 -22.18
C ASP A 660 -28.39 -37.01 -20.85
N ASP A 661 -28.55 -36.02 -19.95
CA ASP A 661 -27.83 -36.01 -18.67
C ASP A 661 -28.13 -37.26 -17.82
N PRO A 662 -27.11 -37.98 -17.33
CA PRO A 662 -27.30 -39.24 -16.62
C PRO A 662 -27.88 -39.07 -15.20
N PHE A 663 -28.02 -37.84 -14.69
CA PHE A 663 -28.45 -37.58 -13.31
C PHE A 663 -29.54 -36.52 -13.20
N PHE A 664 -29.33 -35.31 -13.71
CA PHE A 664 -30.30 -34.22 -13.62
C PHE A 664 -31.38 -34.37 -14.71
N PRO A 665 -32.67 -34.10 -14.42
CA PRO A 665 -33.66 -34.09 -15.48
C PRO A 665 -33.45 -32.84 -16.37
N PRO A 666 -33.59 -32.94 -17.71
CA PRO A 666 -33.44 -31.78 -18.59
C PRO A 666 -34.55 -30.73 -18.43
N TYR A 667 -35.69 -31.10 -17.86
CA TYR A 667 -36.83 -30.21 -17.60
C TYR A 667 -37.33 -30.39 -16.16
N GLU A 668 -37.90 -29.34 -15.60
CA GLU A 668 -38.55 -29.34 -14.29
C GLU A 668 -39.95 -28.73 -14.44
N GLY A 669 -40.96 -29.61 -14.46
CA GLY A 669 -42.26 -29.25 -15.05
C GLY A 669 -42.11 -29.03 -16.56
N GLU A 670 -42.56 -27.87 -17.04
CA GLU A 670 -42.42 -27.44 -18.44
C GLU A 670 -41.16 -26.59 -18.68
N GLU A 671 -40.51 -26.06 -17.63
CA GLU A 671 -39.33 -25.21 -17.76
C GLU A 671 -38.04 -26.03 -18.00
N ARG A 672 -37.11 -25.45 -18.77
CA ARG A 672 -35.81 -26.06 -19.04
C ARG A 672 -34.92 -25.96 -17.79
N LYS A 673 -34.38 -27.08 -17.32
CA LYS A 673 -33.51 -27.08 -16.14
C LYS A 673 -32.09 -26.61 -16.49
N CYS A 674 -31.59 -25.68 -15.70
CA CYS A 674 -30.18 -25.27 -15.67
C CYS A 674 -29.58 -25.54 -14.28
N LEU A 675 -28.26 -25.71 -14.23
CA LEU A 675 -27.48 -25.63 -13.01
C LEU A 675 -27.09 -24.16 -12.78
N PRO A 676 -27.38 -23.58 -11.60
CA PRO A 676 -27.13 -22.16 -11.36
C PRO A 676 -25.63 -21.83 -11.27
N LEU A 677 -25.26 -20.66 -11.79
CA LEU A 677 -23.98 -20.03 -11.50
C LEU A 677 -24.08 -18.49 -11.60
N THR A 678 -23.38 -17.82 -10.70
CA THR A 678 -23.17 -16.37 -10.72
C THR A 678 -21.70 -16.07 -11.06
N ARG A 679 -21.44 -15.02 -11.83
CA ARG A 679 -20.10 -14.51 -12.13
C ARG A 679 -19.35 -14.14 -10.85
N SER A 680 -18.02 -14.12 -10.93
CA SER A 680 -17.16 -13.66 -9.86
C SER A 680 -17.00 -12.14 -9.90
N LEU A 681 -16.91 -11.57 -8.70
CA LEU A 681 -16.93 -10.13 -8.47
C LEU A 681 -15.72 -9.46 -9.16
N PRO A 682 -15.93 -8.44 -10.00
CA PRO A 682 -14.84 -7.76 -10.69
C PRO A 682 -14.05 -6.88 -9.71
N GLY A 683 -12.73 -6.80 -9.89
CA GLY A 683 -11.80 -6.08 -9.05
C GLY A 683 -10.66 -5.39 -9.81
N GLN A 684 -10.87 -5.05 -11.08
CA GLN A 684 -9.89 -4.31 -11.87
C GLN A 684 -9.73 -2.87 -11.35
N LEU A 685 -8.49 -2.39 -11.31
CA LEU A 685 -8.12 -1.08 -10.76
C LEU A 685 -7.70 -0.07 -11.85
N SER A 686 -7.84 -0.45 -13.13
CA SER A 686 -7.52 0.30 -14.33
C SER A 686 -8.63 0.13 -15.38
N LEU A 687 -8.55 0.87 -16.49
CA LEU A 687 -9.32 0.54 -17.69
C LEU A 687 -8.76 -0.74 -18.33
N GLY A 688 -9.57 -1.42 -19.16
CA GLY A 688 -9.20 -2.66 -19.84
C GLY A 688 -10.12 -3.84 -19.51
N THR A 689 -9.68 -5.05 -19.85
CA THR A 689 -10.42 -6.30 -19.66
C THR A 689 -10.91 -6.48 -18.22
N ARG A 690 -12.07 -7.12 -18.04
CA ARG A 690 -12.54 -7.56 -16.71
C ARG A 690 -11.48 -8.43 -16.04
N ASN A 691 -11.31 -8.22 -14.75
CA ASN A 691 -10.45 -9.03 -13.90
C ASN A 691 -11.13 -9.22 -12.53
N GLN A 692 -10.94 -10.35 -11.87
CA GLN A 692 -11.64 -10.74 -10.65
C GLN A 692 -10.80 -10.44 -9.41
N ILE A 693 -11.48 -10.13 -8.30
CA ILE A 693 -10.84 -9.79 -7.03
C ILE A 693 -10.39 -11.05 -6.25
N ASN A 694 -9.28 -10.96 -5.52
CA ASN A 694 -8.95 -11.87 -4.43
C ASN A 694 -9.26 -11.18 -3.08
N GLN A 695 -10.25 -11.65 -2.31
CA GLN A 695 -10.67 -10.99 -1.07
C GLN A 695 -9.91 -11.41 0.19
N ILE A 696 -8.81 -12.15 0.03
CA ILE A 696 -7.87 -12.57 1.07
C ILE A 696 -6.42 -12.32 0.61
N THR A 697 -5.44 -12.42 1.50
CA THR A 697 -4.03 -12.20 1.17
C THR A 697 -3.49 -13.32 0.26
N SER A 698 -2.41 -13.02 -0.48
CA SER A 698 -1.73 -13.97 -1.39
C SER A 698 -0.52 -14.67 -0.74
N PHE A 699 -0.32 -14.44 0.55
CA PHE A 699 0.78 -14.97 1.36
C PHE A 699 0.34 -16.23 2.12
N ILE A 700 1.29 -16.92 2.75
CA ILE A 700 0.99 -17.89 3.80
C ILE A 700 1.29 -17.20 5.13
N ASP A 701 0.34 -16.39 5.59
CA ASP A 701 0.43 -15.50 6.75
C ASP A 701 -0.54 -15.85 7.89
N GLY A 702 -1.30 -16.94 7.73
CA GLY A 702 -2.32 -17.42 8.65
C GLY A 702 -3.68 -16.75 8.48
N SER A 703 -3.97 -16.05 7.37
CA SER A 703 -5.25 -15.36 7.17
C SER A 703 -6.46 -16.30 7.25
N VAL A 704 -6.31 -17.60 6.93
CA VAL A 704 -7.34 -18.65 7.10
C VAL A 704 -7.71 -18.89 8.57
N ILE A 705 -6.82 -18.52 9.50
CA ILE A 705 -6.98 -18.59 10.96
C ILE A 705 -7.40 -17.22 11.52
N TYR A 706 -6.73 -16.14 11.10
CA TYR A 706 -6.77 -14.82 11.74
C TYR A 706 -7.63 -13.77 11.03
N GLY A 707 -8.07 -14.01 9.81
CA GLY A 707 -8.79 -13.04 8.97
C GLY A 707 -7.84 -12.23 8.09
N SER A 708 -8.39 -11.63 7.04
CA SER A 708 -7.66 -10.80 6.07
C SER A 708 -7.95 -9.29 6.26
N THR A 709 -8.58 -8.95 7.38
CA THR A 709 -8.90 -7.59 7.79
C THR A 709 -8.69 -7.47 9.30
N ILE A 710 -8.39 -6.25 9.76
CA ILE A 710 -8.27 -5.96 11.19
C ILE A 710 -9.60 -6.20 11.95
N CYS A 711 -10.75 -6.12 11.27
CA CYS A 711 -12.06 -6.33 11.89
C CYS A 711 -12.43 -7.81 12.05
N GLU A 712 -12.07 -8.68 11.09
CA GLU A 712 -12.15 -10.13 11.27
C GLU A 712 -11.22 -10.58 12.42
N ALA A 713 -9.98 -10.11 12.44
CA ALA A 713 -9.02 -10.40 13.50
C ALA A 713 -9.52 -9.95 14.89
N LYS A 714 -10.15 -8.76 14.98
CA LYS A 714 -10.79 -8.29 16.21
C LYS A 714 -11.96 -9.18 16.63
N ALA A 715 -12.82 -9.62 15.70
CA ALA A 715 -13.96 -10.48 16.01
C ALA A 715 -13.56 -11.89 16.47
N LEU A 716 -12.38 -12.37 16.05
CA LEU A 716 -11.84 -13.70 16.38
C LEU A 716 -10.97 -13.72 17.64
N ARG A 717 -10.62 -12.57 18.24
CA ARG A 717 -9.78 -12.47 19.44
C ARG A 717 -10.58 -12.51 20.74
N LEU A 718 -9.95 -13.01 21.80
CA LEU A 718 -10.46 -12.95 23.18
C LEU A 718 -10.08 -11.64 23.89
N PHE A 719 -9.07 -10.92 23.39
CA PHE A 719 -8.44 -9.75 24.04
C PHE A 719 -8.00 -10.01 25.48
N ARG A 720 -7.54 -11.23 25.73
CA ARG A 720 -6.99 -11.67 27.01
C ARG A 720 -5.93 -12.73 26.79
N GLU A 721 -4.78 -12.55 27.46
CA GLU A 721 -3.66 -13.52 27.46
C GLU A 721 -3.12 -13.85 26.05
N GLY A 722 -3.34 -12.97 25.06
CA GLY A 722 -2.97 -13.14 23.65
C GLY A 722 -3.84 -14.12 22.86
N LYS A 723 -4.96 -14.57 23.43
CA LYS A 723 -5.72 -15.71 22.93
C LYS A 723 -6.76 -15.33 21.86
N MET A 724 -7.03 -16.30 21.00
CA MET A 724 -8.19 -16.33 20.11
C MET A 724 -9.43 -16.78 20.89
N ASN A 725 -10.58 -16.25 20.49
CA ASN A 725 -11.89 -16.62 21.03
C ASN A 725 -12.22 -18.08 20.66
N SER A 726 -13.01 -18.75 21.50
CA SER A 726 -13.34 -20.17 21.34
C SER A 726 -14.70 -20.52 21.94
N SER A 727 -15.22 -21.70 21.63
CA SER A 727 -16.46 -22.24 22.19
C SER A 727 -16.26 -23.65 22.76
N ARG A 728 -17.11 -24.03 23.71
CA ARG A 728 -17.07 -25.32 24.41
C ARG A 728 -18.34 -26.11 24.11
N LEU A 729 -18.22 -27.22 23.38
CA LEU A 729 -19.35 -28.07 22.99
C LEU A 729 -19.57 -29.26 23.93
N GLY A 730 -18.64 -29.53 24.84
CA GLY A 730 -18.80 -30.57 25.86
C GLY A 730 -17.47 -31.00 26.47
N GLU A 731 -17.39 -32.25 26.91
CA GLU A 731 -16.14 -32.88 27.37
C GLU A 731 -15.32 -33.43 26.19
N PHE A 732 -15.98 -33.97 25.16
CA PHE A 732 -15.34 -34.48 23.94
C PHE A 732 -14.79 -33.39 23.01
N ASN A 733 -15.28 -32.16 23.14
CA ASN A 733 -14.79 -31.01 22.40
C ASN A 733 -14.86 -29.74 23.28
N PRO A 734 -13.91 -29.56 24.21
CA PRO A 734 -13.97 -28.50 25.22
C PRO A 734 -13.48 -27.14 24.70
N GLU A 735 -12.76 -27.13 23.58
CA GLU A 735 -12.29 -25.94 22.86
C GLU A 735 -12.41 -26.19 21.35
N THR A 736 -13.17 -25.34 20.67
CA THR A 736 -13.37 -25.31 19.21
C THR A 736 -13.56 -23.86 18.75
N LEU A 737 -13.64 -23.63 17.44
CA LEU A 737 -13.98 -22.32 16.86
C LEU A 737 -15.20 -21.64 17.53
N PRO A 738 -15.27 -20.30 17.59
CA PRO A 738 -16.48 -19.58 18.00
C PRO A 738 -17.70 -19.94 17.16
N GLN A 739 -18.88 -20.02 17.78
CA GLN A 739 -20.13 -20.31 17.07
C GLN A 739 -20.67 -19.08 16.32
N SER A 740 -21.14 -19.30 15.09
CA SER A 740 -21.94 -18.37 14.30
C SER A 740 -23.42 -18.71 14.45
N TYR A 741 -24.23 -17.72 14.82
CA TYR A 741 -25.70 -17.86 14.93
C TYR A 741 -26.45 -17.38 13.68
N SER A 742 -25.76 -17.30 12.53
CA SER A 742 -26.33 -17.00 11.22
C SER A 742 -27.17 -18.20 10.71
N PRO A 743 -28.51 -18.06 10.55
CA PRO A 743 -29.38 -19.18 10.18
C PRO A 743 -29.36 -19.51 8.68
N GLU A 744 -28.95 -18.55 7.85
CA GLU A 744 -28.97 -18.66 6.39
C GLU A 744 -27.80 -19.51 5.86
N GLU A 745 -26.68 -19.52 6.58
CA GLU A 745 -25.40 -20.05 6.10
C GLU A 745 -25.14 -21.51 6.55
N CYS A 746 -26.08 -22.13 7.29
CA CYS A 746 -25.84 -23.38 8.02
C CYS A 746 -27.03 -24.35 7.98
N GLU A 747 -26.88 -25.49 7.28
CA GLU A 747 -27.88 -26.58 7.18
C GLU A 747 -28.22 -27.22 8.54
N SER A 748 -27.32 -27.10 9.51
CA SER A 748 -27.47 -27.69 10.86
C SER A 748 -28.09 -26.74 11.88
N PHE A 749 -28.39 -25.49 11.53
CA PHE A 749 -29.02 -24.52 12.42
C PHE A 749 -30.52 -24.85 12.64
N PRO A 750 -31.10 -24.64 13.84
CA PRO A 750 -30.48 -24.14 15.08
C PRO A 750 -29.82 -25.22 15.94
N ALA A 751 -29.97 -26.51 15.60
CA ALA A 751 -29.57 -27.61 16.47
C ALA A 751 -28.05 -27.73 16.68
N ALA A 752 -27.27 -27.40 15.65
CA ALA A 752 -25.81 -27.33 15.65
C ALA A 752 -25.37 -26.14 14.78
N PRO A 753 -25.19 -24.94 15.36
CA PRO A 753 -24.75 -23.74 14.64
C PRO A 753 -23.36 -23.90 14.01
N CYS A 754 -23.10 -23.18 12.91
CA CYS A 754 -21.81 -23.19 12.22
C CYS A 754 -20.76 -22.33 12.94
N PHE A 755 -19.58 -22.16 12.37
CA PHE A 755 -18.43 -21.58 13.05
C PHE A 755 -17.83 -20.33 12.37
N LEU A 756 -17.09 -19.56 13.16
CA LEU A 756 -16.30 -18.41 12.74
C LEU A 756 -14.80 -18.76 12.72
N ALA A 757 -14.10 -18.36 11.67
CA ALA A 757 -12.65 -18.45 11.52
C ALA A 757 -12.18 -17.32 10.60
N GLY A 758 -10.87 -17.24 10.30
CA GLY A 758 -10.31 -16.23 9.40
C GLY A 758 -10.85 -16.26 7.98
N ASP A 759 -11.18 -17.45 7.46
CA ASP A 759 -11.95 -17.60 6.21
C ASP A 759 -13.40 -18.08 6.46
N ALA A 760 -14.34 -17.50 5.71
CA ALA A 760 -15.77 -17.75 5.85
C ALA A 760 -16.21 -19.16 5.39
N ARG A 761 -15.43 -19.85 4.54
CA ARG A 761 -15.74 -21.19 4.05
C ARG A 761 -15.40 -22.29 5.06
N ASN A 762 -14.92 -21.95 6.26
CA ASN A 762 -14.52 -22.91 7.30
C ASN A 762 -15.55 -24.00 7.61
N SER A 763 -16.85 -23.69 7.50
CA SER A 763 -17.97 -24.59 7.81
C SER A 763 -18.55 -25.32 6.59
N LEU A 764 -17.89 -25.21 5.41
CA LEU A 764 -18.32 -25.86 4.16
C LEU A 764 -18.50 -27.38 4.31
N HIS A 765 -17.67 -28.04 5.12
CA HIS A 765 -17.89 -29.41 5.58
C HIS A 765 -17.07 -29.69 6.86
N PRO A 766 -17.40 -30.74 7.63
CA PRO A 766 -16.80 -31.01 8.95
C PRO A 766 -15.26 -31.08 9.00
N LEU A 767 -14.60 -31.54 7.94
CA LEU A 767 -13.14 -31.74 7.94
C LEU A 767 -12.32 -30.44 7.96
N LEU A 768 -12.84 -29.34 7.39
CA LEU A 768 -12.18 -28.02 7.51
C LEU A 768 -12.17 -27.55 8.97
N ILE A 769 -13.30 -27.70 9.67
CA ILE A 769 -13.47 -27.32 11.08
C ILE A 769 -12.45 -28.05 11.98
N VAL A 770 -12.06 -29.28 11.63
CA VAL A 770 -11.01 -30.03 12.34
C VAL A 770 -9.64 -29.34 12.20
N LEU A 771 -9.24 -28.91 10.99
CA LEU A 771 -7.98 -28.19 10.78
C LEU A 771 -7.99 -26.80 11.43
N HIS A 772 -9.04 -26.00 11.20
CA HIS A 772 -9.16 -24.68 11.84
C HIS A 772 -9.15 -24.79 13.38
N THR A 773 -9.82 -25.79 13.97
CA THR A 773 -9.78 -26.05 15.42
C THR A 773 -8.40 -26.52 15.90
N ALA A 774 -7.65 -27.31 15.12
CA ALA A 774 -6.30 -27.74 15.48
C ALA A 774 -5.34 -26.53 15.58
N PHE A 775 -5.37 -25.63 14.58
CA PHE A 775 -4.58 -24.38 14.60
C PHE A 775 -5.05 -23.40 15.69
N LEU A 776 -6.35 -23.29 15.96
CA LEU A 776 -6.89 -22.47 17.06
C LEU A 776 -6.32 -22.91 18.42
N ARG A 777 -6.41 -24.22 18.73
CA ARG A 777 -5.92 -24.80 19.98
C ARG A 777 -4.41 -24.62 20.12
N GLU A 778 -3.65 -24.79 19.01
CA GLU A 778 -2.20 -24.58 19.04
C GLU A 778 -1.85 -23.11 19.29
N HIS A 779 -2.53 -22.14 18.64
CA HIS A 779 -2.37 -20.71 18.96
C HIS A 779 -2.64 -20.45 20.45
N ASN A 780 -3.78 -20.88 20.98
CA ASN A 780 -4.13 -20.61 22.39
C ASN A 780 -3.15 -21.25 23.37
N LYS A 781 -2.62 -22.43 23.05
CA LYS A 781 -1.59 -23.14 23.81
C LYS A 781 -0.21 -22.48 23.73
N LEU A 782 0.17 -21.94 22.57
CA LEU A 782 1.41 -21.17 22.39
C LEU A 782 1.34 -19.83 23.13
N ALA A 783 0.23 -19.10 23.03
CA ALA A 783 -0.02 -17.88 23.81
C ALA A 783 0.06 -18.14 25.32
N ASP A 784 -0.55 -19.24 25.79
CA ASP A 784 -0.45 -19.69 27.19
C ASP A 784 0.99 -19.99 27.64
N ARG A 785 1.88 -20.43 26.74
CA ARG A 785 3.30 -20.67 27.06
C ARG A 785 4.09 -19.35 27.04
N LEU A 786 3.89 -18.51 26.02
CA LEU A 786 4.58 -17.23 25.85
C LEU A 786 4.25 -16.25 26.98
N GLY A 787 2.98 -16.10 27.39
CA GLY A 787 2.60 -15.24 28.51
C GLY A 787 3.18 -15.70 29.87
N LYS A 788 3.46 -17.00 30.04
CA LYS A 788 4.11 -17.54 31.24
C LYS A 788 5.64 -17.35 31.22
N LEU A 789 6.23 -17.37 30.02
CA LEU A 789 7.66 -17.15 29.77
C LEU A 789 8.02 -15.66 29.89
N ASN A 790 7.24 -14.81 29.23
CA ASN A 790 7.44 -13.36 29.11
C ASN A 790 6.30 -12.62 29.84
N GLN A 791 6.27 -12.70 31.17
CA GLN A 791 5.24 -12.11 32.04
C GLN A 791 5.14 -10.57 32.00
N HIS A 792 5.96 -9.93 31.17
CA HIS A 792 6.01 -8.49 30.93
C HIS A 792 5.43 -8.09 29.56
N TRP A 793 5.05 -9.06 28.71
CA TRP A 793 4.31 -8.82 27.48
C TRP A 793 2.82 -8.57 27.78
N ASP A 794 2.18 -7.72 26.97
CA ASP A 794 0.75 -7.47 27.01
C ASP A 794 -0.02 -8.40 26.06
N ASP A 795 -1.34 -8.22 25.97
CA ASP A 795 -2.21 -9.03 25.10
C ASP A 795 -1.79 -8.95 23.62
N GLU A 796 -1.43 -7.75 23.15
CA GLU A 796 -1.07 -7.53 21.74
C GLU A 796 0.28 -8.18 21.40
N ARG A 797 1.30 -8.00 22.25
CA ARG A 797 2.62 -8.62 22.05
C ARG A 797 2.55 -10.14 22.08
N ILE A 798 1.80 -10.73 23.03
CA ILE A 798 1.57 -12.18 23.06
C ILE A 798 0.81 -12.61 21.79
N TYR A 799 -0.29 -11.95 21.45
CA TYR A 799 -1.10 -12.30 20.28
C TYR A 799 -0.30 -12.25 18.97
N GLN A 800 0.44 -11.17 18.70
CA GLN A 800 1.17 -11.00 17.44
C GLN A 800 2.37 -11.93 17.31
N GLU A 801 3.15 -12.19 18.37
CA GLU A 801 4.20 -13.22 18.32
C GLU A 801 3.61 -14.63 18.18
N THR A 802 2.47 -14.92 18.83
CA THR A 802 1.78 -16.22 18.67
C THR A 802 1.26 -16.41 17.24
N ARG A 803 0.66 -15.37 16.65
CA ARG A 803 0.27 -15.33 15.22
C ARG A 803 1.50 -15.57 14.34
N ARG A 804 2.56 -14.78 14.50
CA ARG A 804 3.81 -14.87 13.73
C ARG A 804 4.44 -16.27 13.78
N ILE A 805 4.47 -16.92 14.94
CA ILE A 805 4.92 -18.31 15.10
C ILE A 805 3.98 -19.30 14.39
N THR A 806 2.66 -19.20 14.61
CA THR A 806 1.68 -20.14 14.04
C THR A 806 1.64 -20.06 12.51
N SER A 807 1.76 -18.86 11.93
CA SER A 807 1.87 -18.65 10.49
C SER A 807 3.19 -19.20 9.92
N ALA A 808 4.30 -19.06 10.66
CA ALA A 808 5.57 -19.69 10.30
C ALA A 808 5.49 -21.23 10.37
N MET A 809 4.73 -21.80 11.31
CA MET A 809 4.45 -23.24 11.36
C MET A 809 3.61 -23.70 10.17
N LEU A 810 2.56 -22.97 9.80
CA LEU A 810 1.73 -23.26 8.61
C LEU A 810 2.57 -23.21 7.33
N ALA A 811 3.40 -22.18 7.16
CA ALA A 811 4.33 -22.06 6.04
C ALA A 811 5.37 -23.20 6.04
N HIS A 812 5.99 -23.52 7.19
CA HIS A 812 6.97 -24.60 7.27
C HIS A 812 6.34 -25.94 6.88
N ILE A 813 5.19 -26.32 7.44
CA ILE A 813 4.46 -27.54 7.07
C ILE A 813 4.15 -27.57 5.56
N ASN A 814 3.71 -26.44 4.98
CA ASN A 814 3.42 -26.36 3.55
C ASN A 814 4.66 -26.66 2.67
N TYR A 815 5.77 -25.95 2.89
CA TYR A 815 6.97 -26.11 2.05
C TYR A 815 7.81 -27.35 2.40
N ASN A 816 7.76 -27.86 3.64
CA ASN A 816 8.55 -29.00 4.11
C ASN A 816 7.85 -30.36 3.91
N GLU A 817 6.54 -30.44 4.18
CA GLU A 817 5.80 -31.71 4.16
C GLU A 817 4.83 -31.82 2.98
N TYR A 818 4.04 -30.78 2.70
CA TYR A 818 2.94 -30.84 1.72
C TYR A 818 3.43 -30.73 0.26
N LEU A 819 4.10 -29.64 -0.11
CA LEU A 819 4.54 -29.39 -1.48
C LEU A 819 5.45 -30.48 -2.06
N PRO A 820 6.35 -31.13 -1.30
CA PRO A 820 7.10 -32.29 -1.79
C PRO A 820 6.24 -33.49 -2.23
N LYS A 821 5.02 -33.66 -1.72
CA LYS A 821 4.09 -34.72 -2.18
C LYS A 821 3.42 -34.35 -3.50
N VAL A 822 3.10 -33.07 -3.67
CA VAL A 822 2.37 -32.54 -4.83
C VAL A 822 3.32 -32.34 -6.02
N LEU A 823 4.44 -31.65 -5.79
CA LEU A 823 5.38 -31.22 -6.81
C LEU A 823 6.52 -32.21 -7.07
N GLY A 824 6.87 -33.02 -6.07
CA GLY A 824 8.04 -33.91 -6.13
C GLY A 824 9.37 -33.16 -5.98
N LEU A 825 10.39 -33.86 -5.47
CA LEU A 825 11.68 -33.25 -5.07
C LEU A 825 12.42 -32.56 -6.24
N SER A 826 12.25 -33.04 -7.48
CA SER A 826 12.87 -32.42 -8.66
C SER A 826 12.33 -31.02 -8.94
N VAL A 827 11.01 -30.82 -8.81
CA VAL A 827 10.37 -29.51 -9.02
C VAL A 827 10.63 -28.61 -7.81
N MET A 828 10.54 -29.15 -6.59
CA MET A 828 10.91 -28.42 -5.37
C MET A 828 12.34 -27.86 -5.44
N THR A 829 13.29 -28.62 -6.00
CA THR A 829 14.67 -28.16 -6.21
C THR A 829 14.76 -27.10 -7.32
N LYS A 830 14.10 -27.33 -8.47
CA LYS A 830 14.13 -26.41 -9.63
C LYS A 830 13.65 -24.99 -9.29
N TYR A 831 12.69 -24.86 -8.38
CA TYR A 831 12.07 -23.58 -8.00
C TYR A 831 12.53 -23.08 -6.60
N ASP A 832 13.60 -23.65 -6.03
CA ASP A 832 14.12 -23.41 -4.66
C ASP A 832 13.03 -23.36 -3.57
N LEU A 833 12.03 -24.24 -3.66
CA LEU A 833 10.92 -24.31 -2.72
C LEU A 833 11.31 -25.03 -1.42
N ILE A 834 12.38 -25.84 -1.45
CA ILE A 834 12.86 -26.60 -0.29
C ILE A 834 13.29 -25.63 0.83
N PRO A 835 12.82 -25.82 2.08
CA PRO A 835 13.32 -25.09 3.24
C PRO A 835 14.82 -25.28 3.46
N LYS A 836 15.53 -24.26 3.96
CA LYS A 836 16.95 -24.40 4.31
C LYS A 836 17.06 -25.18 5.62
N THR A 837 18.11 -25.99 5.79
CA THR A 837 18.33 -26.77 7.02
C THR A 837 18.98 -25.94 8.14
N ASN A 838 19.67 -24.86 7.80
CA ASN A 838 20.28 -23.91 8.73
C ASN A 838 20.32 -22.50 8.11
N GLY A 839 20.72 -21.51 8.91
CA GLY A 839 20.85 -20.12 8.46
C GLY A 839 19.53 -19.51 7.94
N TYR A 840 19.66 -18.60 6.99
CA TYR A 840 18.59 -17.78 6.43
C TYR A 840 18.43 -18.01 4.92
N TYR A 841 17.19 -17.92 4.42
CA TYR A 841 16.92 -17.63 3.02
C TYR A 841 17.22 -16.13 2.76
N LYS A 842 17.83 -15.82 1.62
CA LYS A 842 18.35 -14.48 1.30
C LYS A 842 17.83 -13.90 -0.02
N ASP A 843 17.14 -14.70 -0.81
CA ASP A 843 16.69 -14.35 -2.15
C ASP A 843 15.28 -13.72 -2.14
N TYR A 844 14.97 -12.94 -1.09
CA TYR A 844 13.78 -12.08 -1.05
C TYR A 844 13.93 -10.95 -2.07
N ASP A 845 12.90 -10.73 -2.89
CA ASP A 845 12.93 -9.78 -3.99
C ASP A 845 11.88 -8.68 -3.81
N PRO A 846 12.30 -7.44 -3.45
CA PRO A 846 11.38 -6.32 -3.24
C PRO A 846 10.82 -5.73 -4.56
N THR A 847 11.10 -6.33 -5.72
CA THR A 847 10.51 -5.93 -7.01
C THR A 847 9.40 -6.85 -7.51
N CYS A 848 9.29 -8.07 -6.99
CA CYS A 848 8.29 -9.03 -7.46
C CYS A 848 6.96 -8.97 -6.70
N ASP A 849 5.90 -9.47 -7.34
CA ASP A 849 4.52 -9.46 -6.85
C ASP A 849 4.05 -10.89 -6.51
N ALA A 850 3.59 -11.07 -5.27
CA ALA A 850 3.06 -12.33 -4.76
C ALA A 850 1.63 -12.65 -5.22
N SER A 851 0.92 -11.69 -5.82
CA SER A 851 -0.51 -11.77 -6.14
C SER A 851 -0.88 -13.05 -6.91
N ILE A 852 -1.98 -13.68 -6.49
CA ILE A 852 -2.38 -14.99 -7.04
C ILE A 852 -2.76 -14.89 -8.52
N SER A 853 -2.29 -15.85 -9.31
CA SER A 853 -2.62 -15.95 -10.73
C SER A 853 -3.97 -16.62 -11.00
N GLN A 854 -4.67 -16.12 -12.00
CA GLN A 854 -5.92 -16.66 -12.55
C GLN A 854 -5.84 -18.17 -12.87
N PRO A 855 -4.85 -18.69 -13.63
CA PRO A 855 -4.75 -20.13 -13.90
C PRO A 855 -4.49 -20.96 -12.64
N PHE A 856 -3.83 -20.43 -11.61
CA PHE A 856 -3.69 -21.11 -10.31
C PHE A 856 -5.04 -21.21 -9.59
N ALA A 857 -5.71 -20.08 -9.38
CA ALA A 857 -6.95 -19.99 -8.58
C ALA A 857 -8.18 -20.67 -9.23
N THR A 858 -8.22 -20.77 -10.57
CA THR A 858 -9.39 -21.30 -11.29
C THR A 858 -9.21 -22.72 -11.83
N ALA A 859 -7.97 -23.19 -12.02
CA ALA A 859 -7.70 -24.49 -12.64
C ALA A 859 -6.61 -25.29 -11.94
N ALA A 860 -5.37 -24.81 -11.90
CA ALA A 860 -4.23 -25.64 -11.50
C ALA A 860 -4.30 -26.08 -10.04
N TYR A 861 -4.64 -25.18 -9.10
CA TYR A 861 -4.76 -25.54 -7.68
C TYR A 861 -6.12 -26.20 -7.33
N ARG A 862 -7.06 -26.24 -8.29
CA ARG A 862 -8.32 -27.00 -8.17
C ARG A 862 -8.12 -28.52 -8.34
N PHE A 863 -6.89 -29.00 -8.61
CA PHE A 863 -6.58 -30.44 -8.77
C PHE A 863 -7.12 -31.29 -7.61
N GLY A 864 -7.09 -30.74 -6.39
CA GLY A 864 -7.59 -31.38 -5.17
C GLY A 864 -9.08 -31.75 -5.18
N HIS A 865 -9.86 -31.32 -6.18
CA HIS A 865 -11.25 -31.73 -6.36
C HIS A 865 -11.40 -33.18 -6.85
N SER A 866 -10.41 -33.76 -7.55
CA SER A 866 -10.37 -35.20 -7.89
C SER A 866 -10.25 -36.06 -6.62
N LEU A 867 -9.36 -35.62 -5.71
CA LEU A 867 -9.01 -36.28 -4.45
C LEU A 867 -10.17 -36.40 -3.42
N ILE A 868 -11.31 -35.74 -3.65
CA ILE A 868 -12.44 -35.66 -2.70
C ILE A 868 -13.23 -36.98 -2.66
N ARG A 869 -13.21 -37.65 -1.50
CA ARG A 869 -14.00 -38.86 -1.26
C ARG A 869 -15.39 -38.52 -0.72
N ARG A 870 -16.39 -39.36 -1.04
CA ARG A 870 -17.78 -39.17 -0.58
C ARG A 870 -17.99 -39.47 0.90
N ASN A 871 -17.41 -40.56 1.41
CA ASN A 871 -17.65 -41.05 2.76
C ASN A 871 -16.51 -40.62 3.69
N LEU A 872 -16.77 -39.70 4.62
CA LEU A 872 -15.77 -39.19 5.55
C LEU A 872 -15.73 -40.11 6.77
N HIS A 873 -14.70 -40.96 6.87
CA HIS A 873 -14.60 -41.97 7.93
C HIS A 873 -14.41 -41.35 9.31
N ARG A 874 -14.83 -42.07 10.35
CA ARG A 874 -14.66 -41.68 11.76
C ARG A 874 -14.03 -42.82 12.54
N LEU A 875 -12.81 -42.59 13.01
CA LEU A 875 -11.96 -43.63 13.60
C LEU A 875 -11.58 -43.26 15.04
N SER A 876 -11.30 -44.27 15.86
CA SER A 876 -10.80 -44.10 17.22
C SER A 876 -9.28 -43.86 17.22
N PRO A 877 -8.68 -43.42 18.35
CA PRO A 877 -7.22 -43.32 18.50
C PRO A 877 -6.46 -44.65 18.35
N SER A 878 -7.17 -45.77 18.25
CA SER A 878 -6.61 -47.11 17.95
C SER A 878 -6.78 -47.49 16.47
N TYR A 879 -7.09 -46.53 15.59
CA TYR A 879 -7.29 -46.74 14.14
C TYR A 879 -8.42 -47.76 13.82
N HIS A 880 -9.45 -47.85 14.67
CA HIS A 880 -10.64 -48.68 14.44
C HIS A 880 -11.87 -47.81 14.16
N ASN A 881 -12.87 -48.33 13.43
CA ASN A 881 -14.12 -47.59 13.18
C ASN A 881 -14.81 -47.19 14.50
N GLN A 882 -14.94 -45.88 14.75
CA GLN A 882 -15.59 -45.33 15.93
C GLN A 882 -17.11 -45.23 15.72
N SER A 883 -17.53 -44.79 14.53
CA SER A 883 -18.93 -44.53 14.21
C SER A 883 -19.17 -44.60 12.70
N ARG A 884 -20.40 -44.33 12.25
CA ARG A 884 -20.77 -44.33 10.83
C ARG A 884 -20.01 -43.19 10.11
N PRO A 885 -19.48 -43.41 8.89
CA PRO A 885 -18.96 -42.32 8.07
C PRO A 885 -20.01 -41.23 7.81
N VAL A 886 -19.56 -39.99 7.64
CA VAL A 886 -20.40 -38.87 7.19
C VAL A 886 -20.50 -38.92 5.67
N ASP A 887 -21.71 -38.88 5.12
CA ASP A 887 -21.92 -38.78 3.67
C ASP A 887 -21.83 -37.31 3.23
N LEU A 888 -20.69 -36.91 2.65
CA LEU A 888 -20.43 -35.53 2.23
C LEU A 888 -21.54 -34.96 1.33
N ALA A 889 -22.14 -35.82 0.49
CA ALA A 889 -23.26 -35.47 -0.40
C ALA A 889 -24.52 -34.93 0.33
N ARG A 890 -24.58 -35.08 1.67
CA ARG A 890 -25.69 -34.66 2.55
C ARG A 890 -25.24 -33.70 3.66
N THR A 891 -23.99 -33.25 3.65
CA THR A 891 -23.38 -32.56 4.80
C THR A 891 -22.48 -31.38 4.38
N PHE A 892 -22.66 -30.86 3.16
CA PHE A 892 -22.19 -29.51 2.81
C PHE A 892 -22.93 -28.46 3.66
N ASN A 893 -22.20 -27.47 4.19
CA ASN A 893 -22.66 -26.50 5.20
C ASN A 893 -23.35 -27.16 6.43
N GLY A 894 -23.08 -28.44 6.68
CA GLY A 894 -23.66 -29.23 7.77
C GLY A 894 -22.58 -29.62 8.78
N VAL A 895 -22.74 -29.18 10.03
CA VAL A 895 -21.70 -29.30 11.07
C VAL A 895 -22.08 -30.21 12.22
N ALA A 896 -23.26 -30.83 12.21
CA ALA A 896 -23.77 -31.67 13.30
C ALA A 896 -22.81 -32.80 13.76
N SER A 897 -21.94 -33.32 12.89
CA SER A 897 -20.93 -34.34 13.26
C SER A 897 -19.78 -33.81 14.13
N ILE A 898 -19.59 -32.48 14.21
CA ILE A 898 -18.70 -31.80 15.16
C ILE A 898 -19.32 -31.79 16.57
N TYR A 899 -20.65 -31.72 16.66
CA TYR A 899 -21.42 -31.72 17.90
C TYR A 899 -21.67 -33.14 18.45
N ASP A 900 -21.61 -34.16 17.57
CA ASP A 900 -21.77 -35.57 17.94
C ASP A 900 -20.57 -36.11 18.73
N GLY A 901 -20.65 -35.98 20.06
CA GLY A 901 -19.70 -36.53 21.02
C GLY A 901 -19.67 -38.06 21.09
N GLU A 902 -20.82 -38.74 20.94
CA GLU A 902 -20.89 -40.21 20.99
C GLU A 902 -20.12 -40.84 19.83
N GLY A 903 -20.29 -40.30 18.62
CA GLY A 903 -19.53 -40.71 17.44
C GLY A 903 -18.08 -40.23 17.42
N GLY A 904 -17.65 -39.44 18.42
CA GLY A 904 -16.27 -39.03 18.66
C GLY A 904 -15.83 -37.66 18.11
N SER A 905 -16.78 -36.77 17.74
CA SER A 905 -16.55 -35.35 17.40
C SER A 905 -15.35 -35.12 16.43
N THR A 906 -14.62 -34.01 16.60
CA THR A 906 -13.48 -33.57 15.78
C THR A 906 -12.34 -34.59 15.72
N ASP A 907 -11.93 -35.15 16.86
CA ASP A 907 -10.83 -36.11 16.92
C ASP A 907 -11.13 -37.39 16.13
N SER A 908 -12.40 -37.85 16.06
CA SER A 908 -12.77 -39.01 15.24
C SER A 908 -12.60 -38.78 13.73
N LEU A 909 -12.86 -37.55 13.29
CA LEU A 909 -12.70 -37.11 11.90
C LEU A 909 -11.22 -36.87 11.58
N LEU A 910 -10.44 -36.36 12.55
CA LEU A 910 -8.97 -36.25 12.44
C LEU A 910 -8.33 -37.62 12.16
N MET A 911 -8.62 -38.62 13.00
CA MET A 911 -8.17 -39.99 12.78
C MET A 911 -8.64 -40.54 11.43
N GLY A 912 -9.88 -40.21 11.03
CA GLY A 912 -10.44 -40.54 9.72
C GLY A 912 -9.60 -40.00 8.55
N MET A 913 -9.19 -38.74 8.59
CA MET A 913 -8.41 -38.10 7.52
C MET A 913 -7.00 -38.68 7.36
N ILE A 914 -6.29 -38.91 8.47
CA ILE A 914 -4.89 -39.36 8.44
C ILE A 914 -4.75 -40.86 8.09
N ALA A 915 -5.81 -41.66 8.26
CA ALA A 915 -5.76 -43.11 8.05
C ALA A 915 -6.62 -43.63 6.89
N SER A 916 -7.54 -42.82 6.35
CA SER A 916 -8.27 -43.16 5.13
C SER A 916 -7.49 -42.73 3.89
N ARG A 917 -7.63 -43.48 2.80
CA ARG A 917 -7.06 -43.10 1.50
C ARG A 917 -7.70 -41.82 0.96
N SER A 918 -6.90 -41.00 0.31
CA SER A 918 -7.40 -40.03 -0.67
C SER A 918 -8.04 -40.76 -1.86
N MET A 919 -8.94 -40.11 -2.61
CA MET A 919 -9.18 -40.57 -4.00
C MET A 919 -7.91 -40.37 -4.83
N ALA A 920 -7.81 -41.05 -5.98
CA ALA A 920 -6.71 -40.89 -6.91
C ALA A 920 -6.65 -39.46 -7.51
N MET A 921 -5.47 -39.07 -8.01
CA MET A 921 -5.28 -37.87 -8.81
C MET A 921 -5.36 -38.28 -10.28
N ASP A 922 -6.56 -38.17 -10.83
CA ASP A 922 -6.88 -38.54 -12.21
C ASP A 922 -7.97 -37.62 -12.78
N SER A 923 -8.57 -38.02 -13.91
CA SER A 923 -9.63 -37.25 -14.56
C SER A 923 -10.98 -37.31 -13.84
N PHE A 924 -11.18 -38.18 -12.85
CA PHE A 924 -12.49 -38.48 -12.28
C PHE A 924 -12.87 -37.57 -11.11
N ALA A 925 -14.16 -37.53 -10.79
CA ALA A 925 -14.67 -36.71 -9.69
C ALA A 925 -15.87 -37.36 -8.99
N SER A 926 -15.75 -37.49 -7.67
CA SER A 926 -16.79 -38.06 -6.80
C SER A 926 -18.15 -37.40 -7.01
N SER A 927 -19.20 -38.23 -7.13
CA SER A 927 -20.59 -37.77 -7.28
C SER A 927 -21.03 -36.82 -6.17
N ALA A 928 -20.40 -36.88 -4.98
CA ALA A 928 -20.64 -35.95 -3.89
C ALA A 928 -20.51 -34.48 -4.33
N VAL A 929 -19.43 -34.15 -5.07
CA VAL A 929 -19.21 -32.79 -5.59
C VAL A 929 -19.74 -32.59 -7.02
N ARG A 930 -19.88 -33.65 -7.81
CA ARG A 930 -20.30 -33.58 -9.22
C ARG A 930 -21.82 -33.57 -9.45
N ASN A 931 -22.60 -34.06 -8.49
CA ASN A 931 -24.07 -34.20 -8.59
C ASN A 931 -24.83 -33.79 -7.32
N PHE A 932 -24.16 -33.80 -6.16
CA PHE A 932 -24.78 -33.57 -4.85
C PHE A 932 -24.22 -32.35 -4.10
N LEU A 933 -23.46 -31.47 -4.76
CA LEU A 933 -22.91 -30.25 -4.14
C LEU A 933 -24.08 -29.38 -3.64
N PHE A 934 -24.10 -29.07 -2.34
CA PHE A 934 -25.23 -28.39 -1.67
C PHE A 934 -26.62 -29.00 -1.96
N SER A 935 -26.71 -30.33 -2.13
CA SER A 935 -28.01 -30.96 -2.41
C SER A 935 -28.93 -30.96 -1.18
N ARG A 936 -30.19 -30.60 -1.40
CA ARG A 936 -31.19 -30.45 -0.35
C ARG A 936 -31.60 -31.80 0.21
N ASN A 937 -31.44 -31.97 1.52
CA ASN A 937 -31.83 -33.19 2.22
C ASN A 937 -33.31 -33.52 1.98
N GLY A 938 -33.58 -34.72 1.43
CA GLY A 938 -34.92 -35.19 1.06
C GLY A 938 -35.38 -34.84 -0.36
N PHE A 939 -34.73 -33.91 -1.08
CA PHE A 939 -35.12 -33.49 -2.43
C PHE A 939 -34.19 -34.10 -3.48
N ALA A 940 -34.69 -35.05 -4.27
CA ALA A 940 -33.89 -35.75 -5.28
C ALA A 940 -33.41 -34.81 -6.39
N ARG A 941 -32.15 -34.97 -6.84
CA ARG A 941 -31.55 -34.26 -7.99
C ARG A 941 -31.59 -32.73 -7.85
N SER A 942 -31.42 -32.25 -6.62
CA SER A 942 -31.44 -30.84 -6.23
C SER A 942 -30.07 -30.18 -6.20
N GLY A 943 -28.96 -30.94 -6.19
CA GLY A 943 -27.60 -30.40 -6.04
C GLY A 943 -27.03 -29.69 -7.29
N MET A 944 -25.82 -29.16 -7.12
CA MET A 944 -24.99 -28.55 -8.15
C MET A 944 -23.84 -29.49 -8.59
N ASP A 945 -23.00 -29.02 -9.50
CA ASP A 945 -21.85 -29.73 -10.05
C ASP A 945 -20.58 -28.86 -10.00
N LEU A 946 -19.67 -29.18 -9.06
CA LEU A 946 -18.41 -28.46 -8.85
C LEU A 946 -17.50 -28.48 -10.09
N ILE A 947 -17.55 -29.53 -10.90
CA ILE A 947 -16.70 -29.68 -12.09
C ILE A 947 -17.19 -28.74 -13.20
N SER A 948 -18.51 -28.68 -13.42
CA SER A 948 -19.12 -27.68 -14.29
C SER A 948 -18.79 -26.25 -13.84
N ILE A 949 -18.75 -26.00 -12.52
CA ILE A 949 -18.37 -24.70 -11.95
C ILE A 949 -16.90 -24.37 -12.24
N ASN A 950 -15.94 -25.28 -12.00
CA ASN A 950 -14.51 -25.01 -12.25
C ASN A 950 -14.25 -24.63 -13.71
N ILE A 951 -14.80 -25.40 -14.64
CA ILE A 951 -14.65 -25.18 -16.09
C ILE A 951 -15.23 -23.82 -16.50
N LEU A 952 -16.45 -23.50 -16.07
CA LEU A 952 -17.08 -22.23 -16.42
C LEU A 952 -16.43 -21.03 -15.71
N ARG A 953 -15.95 -21.20 -14.48
CA ARG A 953 -15.22 -20.17 -13.74
C ARG A 953 -13.93 -19.79 -14.46
N ALA A 954 -13.16 -20.76 -14.98
CA ALA A 954 -11.98 -20.47 -15.80
C ALA A 954 -12.33 -19.68 -17.09
N ARG A 955 -13.40 -20.06 -17.80
CA ARG A 955 -13.90 -19.32 -18.98
C ARG A 955 -14.41 -17.91 -18.64
N GLU A 956 -14.99 -17.72 -17.45
CA GLU A 956 -15.49 -16.43 -16.95
C GLU A 956 -14.39 -15.51 -16.44
N HIS A 957 -13.28 -16.08 -15.97
CA HIS A 957 -12.05 -15.40 -15.59
C HIS A 957 -11.09 -15.16 -16.77
N GLY A 958 -11.53 -15.38 -18.02
CA GLY A 958 -10.71 -15.14 -19.21
C GLY A 958 -9.41 -15.96 -19.24
N VAL A 959 -9.42 -17.19 -18.71
CA VAL A 959 -8.23 -18.05 -18.69
C VAL A 959 -8.08 -18.76 -20.04
N GLN A 960 -6.86 -18.72 -20.59
CA GLN A 960 -6.52 -19.35 -21.86
C GLN A 960 -6.70 -20.88 -21.83
N PRO A 961 -6.89 -21.54 -22.99
CA PRO A 961 -6.98 -22.99 -23.09
C PRO A 961 -5.74 -23.73 -22.56
N TYR A 962 -5.93 -25.02 -22.27
CA TYR A 962 -4.87 -25.92 -21.81
C TYR A 962 -3.62 -25.89 -22.70
N ASN A 963 -3.80 -25.89 -24.02
CA ASN A 963 -2.72 -26.00 -25.00
C ASN A 963 -1.81 -24.76 -25.07
N ASP A 964 -2.25 -23.62 -24.54
CA ASP A 964 -1.48 -22.37 -24.42
C ASP A 964 -0.59 -22.34 -23.17
N PHE A 965 -0.88 -23.17 -22.17
CA PHE A 965 -0.06 -23.33 -20.96
C PHE A 965 0.91 -24.53 -21.00
N ARG A 966 0.74 -25.46 -21.95
CA ARG A 966 1.62 -26.64 -22.10
C ARG A 966 3.05 -26.27 -22.46
N HIS A 967 3.99 -27.09 -21.99
CA HIS A 967 5.34 -27.11 -22.57
C HIS A 967 5.34 -27.84 -23.92
N GLY A 968 5.20 -27.07 -24.99
CA GLY A 968 5.07 -27.59 -26.36
C GLY A 968 3.60 -27.72 -26.77
N ARG A 969 3.20 -26.94 -27.77
CA ARG A 969 1.81 -26.93 -28.26
C ARG A 969 1.52 -28.23 -29.03
N ALA A 970 0.39 -28.86 -28.76
CA ALA A 970 -0.15 -29.89 -29.64
C ALA A 970 -0.77 -29.26 -30.89
N HIS A 971 -0.63 -29.92 -32.03
CA HIS A 971 -1.36 -29.63 -33.26
C HIS A 971 -2.47 -30.66 -33.53
N SER A 972 -2.45 -31.80 -32.83
CA SER A 972 -3.50 -32.81 -32.84
C SER A 972 -3.70 -33.44 -31.45
N PHE A 973 -4.86 -34.07 -31.24
CA PHE A 973 -5.10 -34.89 -30.03
C PHE A 973 -4.14 -36.09 -29.91
N HIS A 974 -3.50 -36.56 -31.00
CA HIS A 974 -2.51 -37.64 -30.92
C HIS A 974 -1.24 -37.18 -30.20
N ASP A 975 -0.87 -35.90 -30.34
CA ASP A 975 0.34 -35.30 -29.77
C ASP A 975 0.29 -35.24 -28.22
N LEU A 976 -0.91 -35.42 -27.65
CA LEU A 976 -1.13 -35.57 -26.21
C LEU A 976 -0.66 -36.92 -25.67
N SER A 977 -0.45 -37.95 -26.52
CA SER A 977 -0.11 -39.32 -26.10
C SER A 977 1.21 -39.47 -25.34
N HIS A 978 2.10 -38.48 -25.41
CA HIS A 978 3.28 -38.39 -24.57
C HIS A 978 2.94 -38.11 -23.09
N ASP A 979 1.94 -37.26 -22.84
CA ASP A 979 1.61 -36.76 -21.49
C ASP A 979 0.32 -37.37 -20.92
N MET A 980 -0.59 -37.86 -21.77
CA MET A 980 -1.92 -38.35 -21.38
C MET A 980 -2.14 -39.81 -21.75
N ASP A 981 -3.02 -40.48 -21.01
CA ASP A 981 -3.45 -41.84 -21.33
C ASP A 981 -4.49 -41.89 -22.45
N GLY A 982 -4.48 -42.99 -23.20
CA GLY A 982 -5.34 -43.16 -24.38
C GLY A 982 -6.84 -42.96 -24.09
N GLN A 983 -7.31 -43.38 -22.91
CA GLN A 983 -8.71 -43.17 -22.53
C GLN A 983 -9.06 -41.70 -22.30
N ALA A 984 -8.14 -40.91 -21.73
CA ALA A 984 -8.34 -39.47 -21.56
C ALA A 984 -8.35 -38.76 -22.92
N ILE A 985 -7.42 -39.11 -23.81
CA ILE A 985 -7.35 -38.57 -25.18
C ILE A 985 -8.61 -38.91 -25.98
N GLU A 986 -9.09 -40.15 -25.92
CA GLU A 986 -10.36 -40.55 -26.52
C GLU A 986 -11.54 -39.71 -25.99
N ASN A 987 -11.58 -39.43 -24.69
CA ASN A 987 -12.66 -38.65 -24.09
C ASN A 987 -12.58 -37.18 -24.54
N LEU A 988 -11.37 -36.60 -24.58
CA LEU A 988 -11.14 -35.26 -25.12
C LEU A 988 -11.56 -35.16 -26.60
N GLN A 989 -11.26 -36.18 -27.43
CA GLN A 989 -11.68 -36.27 -28.84
C GLN A 989 -13.20 -36.41 -29.04
N LYS A 990 -13.93 -36.98 -28.07
CA LYS A 990 -15.41 -37.07 -28.09
C LYS A 990 -16.08 -35.76 -27.67
N ILE A 991 -15.35 -34.89 -26.97
CA ILE A 991 -15.85 -33.66 -26.34
C ILE A 991 -15.50 -32.41 -27.18
N TYR A 992 -14.23 -32.21 -27.51
CA TYR A 992 -13.71 -30.98 -28.13
C TYR A 992 -13.48 -31.16 -29.63
N GLU A 993 -13.59 -30.07 -30.41
CA GLU A 993 -13.40 -30.10 -31.87
C GLU A 993 -11.91 -29.99 -32.25
N ASP A 994 -11.16 -29.13 -31.55
CA ASP A 994 -9.72 -28.98 -31.69
C ASP A 994 -8.99 -29.13 -30.33
N VAL A 995 -7.71 -29.48 -30.36
CA VAL A 995 -6.87 -29.59 -29.16
C VAL A 995 -6.65 -28.22 -28.49
N ASP A 996 -6.76 -27.14 -29.26
CA ASP A 996 -6.76 -25.75 -28.75
C ASP A 996 -8.04 -25.35 -28.01
N ASP A 997 -9.12 -26.15 -28.03
CA ASP A 997 -10.37 -25.79 -27.35
C ASP A 997 -10.38 -26.18 -25.86
N ILE A 998 -9.54 -27.13 -25.46
CA ILE A 998 -9.54 -27.82 -24.16
C ILE A 998 -9.43 -26.83 -23.00
N ASP A 999 -10.34 -26.91 -22.03
CA ASP A 999 -10.30 -26.07 -20.83
C ASP A 999 -9.14 -26.46 -19.89
N LEU A 1000 -8.42 -25.48 -19.35
CA LEU A 1000 -7.19 -25.69 -18.58
C LEU A 1000 -7.36 -26.70 -17.42
N PHE A 1001 -8.47 -26.63 -16.68
CA PHE A 1001 -8.78 -27.58 -15.60
C PHE A 1001 -8.89 -29.02 -16.12
N THR A 1002 -9.69 -29.23 -17.16
CA THR A 1002 -9.89 -30.56 -17.78
C THR A 1002 -8.59 -31.11 -18.38
N GLY A 1003 -7.77 -30.25 -18.98
CA GLY A 1003 -6.44 -30.62 -19.47
C GLY A 1003 -5.49 -31.08 -18.36
N ILE A 1004 -5.38 -30.31 -17.26
CA ILE A 1004 -4.51 -30.65 -16.11
C ILE A 1004 -4.94 -31.96 -15.44
N LEU A 1005 -6.25 -32.23 -15.30
CA LEU A 1005 -6.73 -33.53 -14.78
C LEU A 1005 -6.55 -34.71 -15.77
N SER A 1006 -6.17 -34.44 -17.03
CA SER A 1006 -5.94 -35.48 -18.05
C SER A 1006 -4.45 -35.84 -18.22
N GLU A 1007 -3.53 -35.04 -17.65
CA GLU A 1007 -2.09 -35.31 -17.67
C GLU A 1007 -1.69 -36.41 -16.67
N ARG A 1008 -0.81 -37.33 -17.09
CA ARG A 1008 -0.10 -38.25 -16.19
C ARG A 1008 0.89 -37.48 -15.33
N ALA A 1009 0.89 -37.74 -14.03
CA ALA A 1009 1.92 -37.25 -13.13
C ALA A 1009 3.27 -37.95 -13.40
N PRO A 1010 4.39 -37.21 -13.55
CA PRO A 1010 5.72 -37.82 -13.64
C PRO A 1010 6.15 -38.47 -12.30
N PRO A 1011 7.13 -39.39 -12.31
CA PRO A 1011 7.51 -40.16 -11.12
C PRO A 1011 7.93 -39.28 -9.93
N GLY A 1012 7.17 -39.38 -8.84
CA GLY A 1012 7.46 -38.70 -7.57
C GLY A 1012 6.68 -37.41 -7.31
N SER A 1013 5.86 -36.96 -8.27
CA SER A 1013 4.86 -35.90 -8.06
C SER A 1013 3.43 -36.46 -8.02
N LEU A 1014 2.44 -35.62 -7.70
CA LEU A 1014 1.02 -35.97 -7.69
C LEU A 1014 0.30 -35.52 -8.98
N ILE A 1015 0.67 -34.36 -9.53
CA ILE A 1015 0.00 -33.73 -10.69
C ILE A 1015 0.89 -33.74 -11.94
N GLY A 1016 0.28 -33.55 -13.11
CA GLY A 1016 0.94 -33.55 -14.42
C GLY A 1016 1.76 -32.28 -14.75
N PRO A 1017 2.55 -32.29 -15.84
CA PRO A 1017 3.56 -31.26 -16.14
C PRO A 1017 3.07 -29.81 -16.18
N THR A 1018 1.89 -29.55 -16.74
CA THR A 1018 1.32 -28.19 -16.83
C THR A 1018 0.84 -27.72 -15.46
N GLY A 1019 0.18 -28.62 -14.70
CA GLY A 1019 -0.18 -28.37 -13.31
C GLY A 1019 1.03 -28.11 -12.41
N LEU A 1020 2.09 -28.92 -12.55
CA LEU A 1020 3.36 -28.75 -11.84
C LEU A 1020 3.98 -27.38 -12.09
N CYS A 1021 3.99 -26.93 -13.34
CA CYS A 1021 4.57 -25.63 -13.69
C CYS A 1021 3.80 -24.50 -13.00
N LEU A 1022 2.46 -24.47 -13.13
CA LEU A 1022 1.62 -23.41 -12.58
C LEU A 1022 1.60 -23.37 -11.04
N VAL A 1023 1.58 -24.54 -10.39
CA VAL A 1023 1.60 -24.61 -8.91
C VAL A 1023 2.98 -24.24 -8.36
N ALA A 1024 4.07 -24.75 -8.95
CA ALA A 1024 5.42 -24.42 -8.49
C ALA A 1024 5.80 -22.94 -8.73
N GLU A 1025 5.33 -22.35 -9.84
CA GLU A 1025 5.51 -20.92 -10.16
C GLU A 1025 4.86 -20.03 -9.09
N GLN A 1026 3.60 -20.30 -8.73
CA GLN A 1026 2.88 -19.50 -7.73
C GLN A 1026 3.53 -19.61 -6.34
N PHE A 1027 3.89 -20.82 -5.89
CA PHE A 1027 4.59 -20.97 -4.60
C PHE A 1027 6.01 -20.38 -4.61
N ALA A 1028 6.70 -20.36 -5.77
CA ALA A 1028 7.98 -19.68 -5.89
C ALA A 1028 7.83 -18.17 -5.70
N ARG A 1029 6.81 -17.54 -6.30
CA ARG A 1029 6.47 -16.12 -6.05
C ARG A 1029 6.04 -15.87 -4.61
N THR A 1030 5.14 -16.69 -4.06
CA THR A 1030 4.69 -16.53 -2.65
C THR A 1030 5.83 -16.73 -1.64
N LYS A 1031 6.88 -17.50 -1.94
CA LYS A 1031 8.12 -17.56 -1.13
C LYS A 1031 9.04 -16.35 -1.36
N ARG A 1032 9.29 -15.99 -2.63
CA ARG A 1032 10.30 -14.99 -3.04
C ARG A 1032 9.86 -13.54 -2.81
N CYS A 1033 8.58 -13.23 -2.98
CA CYS A 1033 8.04 -11.87 -2.92
C CYS A 1033 7.49 -11.50 -1.52
N ASP A 1034 7.57 -12.42 -0.55
CA ASP A 1034 7.11 -12.22 0.83
C ASP A 1034 8.27 -11.78 1.74
N ARG A 1035 8.26 -10.52 2.16
CA ARG A 1035 9.24 -9.92 3.09
C ARG A 1035 9.28 -10.62 4.44
N PHE A 1036 8.15 -11.19 4.86
CA PHE A 1036 7.99 -11.87 6.14
C PHE A 1036 8.00 -13.41 6.00
N PHE A 1037 8.42 -13.96 4.85
CA PHE A 1037 8.60 -15.42 4.71
C PHE A 1037 9.54 -15.91 5.81
N TYR A 1038 9.15 -16.99 6.50
CA TYR A 1038 9.68 -17.27 7.83
C TYR A 1038 11.20 -17.49 7.88
N GLU A 1039 11.83 -17.95 6.79
CA GLU A 1039 13.29 -18.12 6.74
C GLU A 1039 14.09 -16.86 6.38
N ASN A 1040 13.45 -15.71 6.10
CA ASN A 1040 14.13 -14.50 5.63
C ASN A 1040 15.11 -13.93 6.67
N GLY A 1041 16.34 -13.70 6.23
CA GLY A 1041 17.31 -12.88 6.96
C GLY A 1041 17.10 -11.38 6.72
N ASP A 1042 17.79 -10.57 7.53
CA ASP A 1042 18.02 -9.15 7.28
C ASP A 1042 16.74 -8.27 7.15
N GLN A 1043 15.64 -8.67 7.81
CA GLN A 1043 14.36 -7.94 7.92
C GLN A 1043 13.97 -7.69 9.38
N ALA A 1044 13.15 -6.66 9.66
CA ALA A 1044 12.65 -6.41 11.02
C ALA A 1044 11.83 -7.58 11.61
N GLY A 1045 11.13 -8.33 10.75
CA GLY A 1045 10.39 -9.55 11.11
C GLY A 1045 11.22 -10.85 11.12
N THR A 1046 12.54 -10.80 10.93
CA THR A 1046 13.43 -11.97 10.95
C THR A 1046 13.42 -12.67 12.31
N PHE A 1047 13.31 -14.02 12.30
CA PHE A 1047 13.51 -14.84 13.50
C PHE A 1047 15.00 -15.03 13.80
N THR A 1048 15.38 -15.26 15.07
CA THR A 1048 16.77 -15.62 15.39
C THR A 1048 17.14 -17.01 14.83
N PRO A 1049 18.43 -17.35 14.67
CA PRO A 1049 18.83 -18.67 14.17
C PRO A 1049 18.31 -19.82 15.05
N ASP A 1050 18.24 -19.60 16.36
CA ASP A 1050 17.69 -20.56 17.34
C ASP A 1050 16.16 -20.71 17.17
N GLN A 1051 15.43 -19.59 17.01
CA GLN A 1051 13.99 -19.60 16.74
C GLN A 1051 13.68 -20.35 15.42
N LEU A 1052 14.48 -20.14 14.37
CA LEU A 1052 14.38 -20.93 13.13
C LEU A 1052 14.69 -22.41 13.35
N SER A 1053 15.66 -22.74 14.21
CA SER A 1053 15.99 -24.12 14.55
C SER A 1053 14.88 -24.83 15.33
N GLU A 1054 13.98 -24.11 16.00
CA GLU A 1054 12.79 -24.65 16.63
C GLU A 1054 11.61 -24.76 15.66
N LEU A 1055 11.38 -23.74 14.82
CA LEU A 1055 10.34 -23.76 13.77
C LEU A 1055 10.56 -24.92 12.77
N ARG A 1056 11.81 -25.17 12.37
CA ARG A 1056 12.20 -26.26 11.45
C ARG A 1056 12.01 -27.68 12.01
N LYS A 1057 11.58 -27.83 13.26
CA LYS A 1057 11.21 -29.12 13.87
C LYS A 1057 9.73 -29.47 13.71
N VAL A 1058 8.88 -28.48 13.44
CA VAL A 1058 7.42 -28.65 13.48
C VAL A 1058 6.96 -29.50 12.29
N SER A 1059 6.15 -30.52 12.58
CA SER A 1059 5.38 -31.27 11.60
C SER A 1059 3.89 -31.17 11.88
N LEU A 1060 3.05 -31.42 10.87
CA LEU A 1060 1.60 -31.50 11.02
C LEU A 1060 1.20 -32.58 12.06
N SER A 1061 1.92 -33.71 12.10
CA SER A 1061 1.73 -34.73 13.13
C SER A 1061 2.10 -34.25 14.55
N SER A 1062 3.14 -33.43 14.71
CA SER A 1062 3.46 -32.82 16.02
C SER A 1062 2.37 -31.83 16.47
N LEU A 1063 1.84 -31.03 15.53
CA LEU A 1063 0.73 -30.09 15.78
C LEU A 1063 -0.52 -30.85 16.23
N PHE A 1064 -0.93 -31.93 15.55
CA PHE A 1064 -2.06 -32.75 15.98
C PHE A 1064 -1.86 -33.42 17.35
N CYS A 1065 -0.64 -33.89 17.64
CA CYS A 1065 -0.26 -34.36 18.99
C CYS A 1065 -0.27 -33.25 20.05
N SER A 1066 -0.20 -31.98 19.63
CA SER A 1066 -0.25 -30.81 20.50
C SER A 1066 -1.70 -30.32 20.71
N SER A 1067 -2.56 -30.43 19.69
CA SER A 1067 -3.93 -29.89 19.67
C SER A 1067 -5.06 -30.90 19.96
N SER A 1068 -4.80 -32.22 19.86
CA SER A 1068 -5.78 -33.26 20.19
C SER A 1068 -5.70 -33.69 21.65
N LEU A 1069 -6.84 -34.07 22.25
CA LEU A 1069 -6.93 -34.49 23.65
C LEU A 1069 -6.87 -36.01 23.83
N ILE A 1070 -7.15 -36.78 22.77
CA ILE A 1070 -7.20 -38.25 22.81
C ILE A 1070 -6.12 -38.92 21.96
N LEU A 1071 -5.45 -38.18 21.07
CA LEU A 1071 -4.36 -38.68 20.24
C LEU A 1071 -3.13 -39.00 21.11
N LYS A 1072 -2.74 -40.27 21.14
CA LYS A 1072 -1.55 -40.75 21.88
C LYS A 1072 -0.47 -41.32 20.97
N ARG A 1073 -0.85 -41.73 19.76
CA ARG A 1073 0.04 -42.20 18.70
C ARG A 1073 -0.44 -41.65 17.37
N ILE A 1074 0.51 -41.27 16.52
CA ILE A 1074 0.27 -40.83 15.14
C ILE A 1074 1.46 -41.24 14.28
N GLN A 1075 1.27 -41.40 12.97
CA GLN A 1075 2.39 -41.60 12.07
C GLN A 1075 3.25 -40.32 11.93
N PRO A 1076 4.57 -40.40 11.70
CA PRO A 1076 5.43 -39.23 11.52
C PRO A 1076 4.98 -38.29 10.39
N ASP A 1077 4.53 -38.83 9.25
CA ASP A 1077 4.03 -38.10 8.09
C ASP A 1077 2.50 -38.27 7.96
N SER A 1078 1.74 -37.24 8.35
CA SER A 1078 0.27 -37.24 8.29
C SER A 1078 -0.31 -37.31 6.88
N PHE A 1079 0.46 -36.99 5.82
CA PHE A 1079 0.01 -37.02 4.42
C PHE A 1079 0.19 -38.38 3.75
N THR A 1080 1.06 -39.22 4.29
CA THR A 1080 1.18 -40.64 3.90
C THR A 1080 0.32 -41.50 4.83
N LEU A 1081 -0.20 -42.61 4.31
CA LEU A 1081 -0.92 -43.60 5.12
C LEU A 1081 0.02 -44.22 6.17
N PRO A 1082 -0.49 -44.69 7.33
CA PRO A 1082 0.33 -45.42 8.29
C PRO A 1082 0.73 -46.80 7.73
N ASP A 1083 1.98 -47.19 7.96
CA ASP A 1083 2.54 -48.51 7.55
C ASP A 1083 3.55 -49.02 8.59
N ASP A 1084 3.72 -50.33 8.72
CA ASP A 1084 4.54 -50.93 9.79
C ASP A 1084 6.07 -50.71 9.66
N LEU A 1085 6.56 -50.16 8.55
CA LEU A 1085 8.00 -50.03 8.23
C LEU A 1085 8.48 -48.58 8.15
N THR A 1086 7.80 -47.71 7.41
CA THR A 1086 8.29 -46.35 7.12
C THR A 1086 7.51 -45.23 7.79
N ASN A 1087 6.22 -45.43 8.08
CA ASN A 1087 5.32 -44.43 8.62
C ASN A 1087 4.47 -45.01 9.77
N ALA A 1088 5.09 -45.80 10.65
CA ALA A 1088 4.40 -46.49 11.72
C ALA A 1088 3.87 -45.50 12.78
N PRO A 1089 2.65 -45.65 13.32
CA PRO A 1089 2.15 -44.76 14.38
C PRO A 1089 3.02 -44.79 15.65
N VAL A 1090 3.80 -43.74 15.88
CA VAL A 1090 4.71 -43.56 17.03
C VAL A 1090 4.03 -42.79 18.17
N PRO A 1091 4.51 -42.89 19.43
CA PRO A 1091 3.99 -42.09 20.53
C PRO A 1091 4.15 -40.58 20.28
N CYS A 1092 3.13 -39.78 20.63
CA CYS A 1092 3.17 -38.32 20.48
C CYS A 1092 4.35 -37.63 21.20
N SER A 1093 4.89 -38.26 22.26
CA SER A 1093 6.08 -37.80 23.00
C SER A 1093 7.42 -38.13 22.32
N SER A 1094 7.42 -38.82 21.19
CA SER A 1094 8.61 -39.13 20.39
C SER A 1094 8.75 -38.27 19.13
N LEU A 1095 7.69 -37.56 18.75
CA LEU A 1095 7.78 -36.48 17.76
C LEU A 1095 8.46 -35.27 18.41
N PRO A 1096 9.26 -34.49 17.65
CA PRO A 1096 9.76 -33.22 18.14
C PRO A 1096 8.61 -32.21 18.29
N HIS A 1097 8.74 -31.32 19.27
CA HIS A 1097 7.82 -30.20 19.52
C HIS A 1097 8.62 -28.91 19.63
N ILE A 1098 7.99 -27.77 19.32
CA ILE A 1098 8.65 -26.45 19.38
C ILE A 1098 9.02 -26.10 20.83
N ASP A 1099 10.30 -25.90 21.12
CA ASP A 1099 10.72 -25.21 22.34
C ASP A 1099 10.55 -23.70 22.14
N LEU A 1100 10.05 -23.02 23.18
CA LEU A 1100 9.86 -21.57 23.18
C LEU A 1100 10.95 -20.85 23.99
N ALA A 1101 11.92 -21.56 24.57
CA ALA A 1101 13.08 -20.94 25.21
C ALA A 1101 13.79 -19.88 24.34
N PRO A 1102 13.91 -20.00 23.00
CA PRO A 1102 14.44 -18.93 22.13
C PRO A 1102 13.56 -17.68 21.98
N TRP A 1103 12.34 -17.67 22.54
CA TRP A 1103 11.48 -16.49 22.66
C TRP A 1103 11.48 -15.88 24.08
N LEU A 1104 12.34 -16.36 24.99
CA LEU A 1104 12.49 -15.76 26.32
C LEU A 1104 13.18 -14.39 26.21
N GLU A 1105 12.40 -13.32 26.27
CA GLU A 1105 12.92 -11.98 26.46
C GLU A 1105 13.32 -11.80 27.92
N LYS A 1106 14.63 -11.71 28.17
CA LYS A 1106 15.12 -11.28 29.49
C LYS A 1106 14.66 -9.83 29.68
N PRO A 1107 13.86 -9.52 30.71
CA PRO A 1107 13.40 -8.16 30.92
C PRO A 1107 14.60 -7.22 31.04
N SER A 1108 14.53 -6.07 30.38
CA SER A 1108 15.66 -5.16 30.19
C SER A 1108 15.24 -3.70 30.28
N CYS A 1109 16.16 -2.86 30.70
CA CYS A 1109 16.01 -1.42 30.77
C CYS A 1109 16.79 -0.78 29.63
N SER A 1110 16.22 0.22 28.96
CA SER A 1110 17.02 1.16 28.18
C SER A 1110 17.77 2.09 29.14
N ILE A 1111 19.10 2.08 29.08
CA ILE A 1111 20.00 3.00 29.79
C ILE A 1111 20.80 3.72 28.71
N TYR A 1112 20.55 5.01 28.51
CA TYR A 1112 21.14 5.81 27.43
C TYR A 1112 21.02 5.16 26.03
N GLY A 1113 19.89 4.49 25.74
CA GLY A 1113 19.64 3.78 24.48
C GLY A 1113 20.20 2.35 24.42
N ILE A 1114 21.02 1.95 25.39
CA ILE A 1114 21.60 0.60 25.48
C ILE A 1114 20.66 -0.29 26.30
N SER A 1115 20.30 -1.46 25.77
CA SER A 1115 19.49 -2.44 26.48
C SER A 1115 20.32 -3.23 27.50
N VAL A 1116 19.94 -3.14 28.77
CA VAL A 1116 20.62 -3.80 29.90
C VAL A 1116 19.64 -4.74 30.58
N SER A 1117 19.97 -6.03 30.70
CA SER A 1117 19.12 -7.02 31.39
C SER A 1117 18.92 -6.68 32.87
N VAL A 1118 17.73 -6.93 33.40
CA VAL A 1118 17.43 -6.79 34.84
C VAL A 1118 18.41 -7.61 35.68
N GLY A 1119 18.99 -6.96 36.70
CA GLY A 1119 20.05 -7.50 37.55
C GLY A 1119 21.47 -7.20 37.07
N ALA A 1120 21.66 -6.76 35.82
CA ALA A 1120 22.96 -6.30 35.33
C ALA A 1120 23.20 -4.81 35.65
N THR A 1121 24.44 -4.48 35.98
CA THR A 1121 24.93 -3.11 36.17
C THR A 1121 25.85 -2.75 35.00
N MET A 1122 25.58 -1.64 34.34
CA MET A 1122 26.55 -0.98 33.46
C MET A 1122 27.05 0.32 34.11
N ALA A 1123 28.24 0.75 33.74
CA ALA A 1123 28.73 2.10 34.04
C ALA A 1123 28.70 2.89 32.72
N PRO A 1124 27.66 3.71 32.46
CA PRO A 1124 27.60 4.53 31.23
C PRO A 1124 28.66 5.65 31.23
N SER A 1125 29.25 5.95 32.39
CA SER A 1125 30.28 6.97 32.57
C SER A 1125 31.18 6.63 33.77
N PRO A 1126 32.35 7.28 33.93
CA PRO A 1126 33.26 7.03 35.05
C PRO A 1126 32.66 7.23 36.45
N CYS A 1127 31.78 8.22 36.63
CA CYS A 1127 31.18 8.58 37.92
C CYS A 1127 29.73 8.09 38.10
N GLN A 1128 29.17 7.30 37.18
CA GLN A 1128 27.81 6.77 37.29
C GLN A 1128 27.76 5.25 37.08
N THR A 1129 26.98 4.54 37.91
CA THR A 1129 26.63 3.13 37.70
C THR A 1129 25.12 2.96 37.65
N CYS A 1130 24.63 2.38 36.56
CA CYS A 1130 23.21 2.13 36.33
C CYS A 1130 22.93 0.62 36.36
N THR A 1131 22.18 0.19 37.37
CA THR A 1131 21.68 -1.18 37.46
C THR A 1131 20.27 -1.24 36.92
N CYS A 1132 20.01 -2.11 35.94
CA CYS A 1132 18.64 -2.36 35.53
C CYS A 1132 17.91 -3.16 36.62
N THR A 1133 16.76 -2.67 37.07
CA THR A 1133 15.94 -3.32 38.09
C THR A 1133 14.54 -3.61 37.56
N THR A 1134 13.77 -4.44 38.28
CA THR A 1134 12.36 -4.73 37.96
C THR A 1134 11.44 -3.50 37.98
N ALA A 1135 11.91 -2.38 38.54
CA ALA A 1135 11.21 -1.08 38.54
C ALA A 1135 11.84 -0.08 37.54
N GLY A 1136 12.58 -0.56 36.54
CA GLY A 1136 13.33 0.26 35.58
C GLY A 1136 14.79 0.51 35.99
N PRO A 1137 15.52 1.36 35.27
CA PRO A 1137 16.93 1.62 35.52
C PRO A 1137 17.14 2.44 36.79
N ARG A 1138 18.03 1.98 37.67
CA ARG A 1138 18.49 2.72 38.85
C ARG A 1138 19.95 3.10 38.70
N CYS A 1139 20.18 4.38 38.42
CA CYS A 1139 21.50 4.99 38.38
C CYS A 1139 21.89 5.59 39.73
N GLN A 1140 23.14 5.41 40.12
CA GLN A 1140 23.75 5.95 41.34
C GLN A 1140 25.17 6.43 41.04
N SER A 1141 25.63 7.45 41.75
CA SER A 1141 27.01 7.96 41.62
C SER A 1141 28.02 6.91 42.10
N ALA A 1142 29.08 6.69 41.32
CA ALA A 1142 30.14 5.75 41.63
C ALA A 1142 31.25 6.42 42.45
N THR A 1143 31.53 5.92 43.66
CA THR A 1143 32.59 6.46 44.52
C THR A 1143 33.97 6.02 44.03
N VAL A 1144 34.68 6.90 43.32
CA VAL A 1144 36.05 6.64 42.84
C VAL A 1144 37.03 6.63 44.04
N ARG A 1145 37.52 5.44 44.42
CA ARG A 1145 38.45 5.25 45.55
C ARG A 1145 39.93 5.19 45.15
N ASN A 1146 40.21 5.02 43.85
CA ASN A 1146 41.56 5.09 43.29
C ASN A 1146 41.46 5.63 41.85
N CYS A 1147 42.17 6.71 41.56
CA CYS A 1147 42.21 7.35 40.25
C CYS A 1147 42.98 6.52 39.20
N ASP A 1148 43.98 5.72 39.62
CA ASP A 1148 44.78 4.88 38.72
C ASP A 1148 43.88 3.86 37.99
N VAL A 1149 42.96 3.24 38.74
CA VAL A 1149 41.97 2.26 38.23
C VAL A 1149 40.92 2.92 37.33
N LEU A 1150 40.75 4.25 37.42
CA LEU A 1150 39.89 5.02 36.52
C LEU A 1150 40.59 5.26 35.18
N ALA A 1151 41.86 5.67 35.23
CA ALA A 1151 42.70 5.93 34.05
C ALA A 1151 43.04 4.65 33.25
N ASP A 1152 43.12 3.49 33.91
CA ASP A 1152 43.26 2.17 33.27
C ASP A 1152 41.97 1.70 32.55
N ARG A 1153 40.81 2.34 32.80
CA ARG A 1153 39.49 1.90 32.30
C ARG A 1153 38.79 2.88 31.37
N TYR A 1154 39.04 4.17 31.53
CA TYR A 1154 38.41 5.25 30.77
C TYR A 1154 39.46 6.22 30.29
N SER A 1155 39.30 6.75 29.08
CA SER A 1155 40.23 7.74 28.54
C SER A 1155 40.15 9.06 29.31
N LEU A 1156 41.25 9.82 29.28
CA LEU A 1156 41.32 11.19 29.81
C LEU A 1156 40.21 12.11 29.25
N ARG A 1157 39.67 11.81 28.07
CA ARG A 1157 38.58 12.56 27.44
C ARG A 1157 37.22 12.24 28.06
N GLU A 1158 36.89 10.95 28.20
CA GLU A 1158 35.63 10.50 28.85
C GLU A 1158 35.54 10.97 30.31
N ILE A 1159 36.68 11.02 31.02
CA ILE A 1159 36.78 11.55 32.38
C ILE A 1159 36.58 13.08 32.43
N GLN A 1160 36.94 13.81 31.36
CA GLN A 1160 36.78 15.28 31.29
C GLN A 1160 35.36 15.70 30.88
N GLU A 1161 34.71 14.96 29.96
CA GLU A 1161 33.38 15.30 29.45
C GLU A 1161 32.27 15.15 30.52
N GLU A 1162 32.48 14.30 31.54
CA GLU A 1162 31.50 14.11 32.64
C GLU A 1162 31.32 15.34 33.55
N HIS A 1163 32.34 16.20 33.66
CA HIS A 1163 32.40 17.27 34.66
C HIS A 1163 31.34 18.38 34.46
N ILE A 1164 30.63 18.35 33.32
CA ILE A 1164 29.60 19.29 32.88
C ILE A 1164 28.21 18.97 33.48
N SER A 1165 27.98 17.74 33.97
CA SER A 1165 26.63 17.28 34.37
C SER A 1165 26.26 17.45 35.86
N LEU A 1166 27.16 17.94 36.72
CA LEU A 1166 26.95 18.01 38.18
C LEU A 1166 27.28 19.39 38.79
N SER A 1167 26.55 20.43 38.40
CA SER A 1167 26.66 21.78 38.99
C SER A 1167 25.85 21.94 40.29
N GLY A 1168 26.14 21.09 41.29
CA GLY A 1168 25.45 21.03 42.60
C GLY A 1168 26.26 21.64 43.76
N SER A 1169 26.58 22.94 43.70
CA SER A 1169 27.20 23.74 44.77
C SER A 1169 28.46 23.20 45.46
N LEU A 1170 29.65 23.58 44.94
CA LEU A 1170 30.82 23.83 45.79
C LEU A 1170 31.75 24.86 45.14
N VAL A 1171 32.30 25.77 45.94
CA VAL A 1171 33.08 26.93 45.47
C VAL A 1171 34.55 26.77 45.83
N LEU A 1172 35.42 26.92 44.83
CA LEU A 1172 36.85 27.19 45.05
C LEU A 1172 37.30 28.34 44.16
N ARG A 1173 37.56 29.51 44.78
CA ARG A 1173 38.13 30.68 44.12
C ARG A 1173 39.65 30.73 44.38
N ALA A 1174 40.39 30.92 43.29
CA ALA A 1174 41.76 31.43 43.23
C ALA A 1174 42.85 30.70 44.05
N LEU A 1175 43.84 30.18 43.34
CA LEU A 1175 45.21 30.64 43.50
C LEU A 1175 45.96 30.52 42.16
N SER A 1176 46.96 31.36 41.96
CA SER A 1176 47.82 31.37 40.77
C SER A 1176 49.28 31.16 41.16
N THR A 1177 50.13 30.92 40.15
CA THR A 1177 51.60 30.83 40.22
C THR A 1177 52.22 29.60 40.93
N SER A 1178 52.74 28.70 40.10
CA SER A 1178 54.07 28.05 40.19
C SER A 1178 54.42 27.02 41.29
N LEU A 1179 55.27 26.07 40.86
CA LEU A 1179 56.19 25.17 41.61
C LEU A 1179 55.69 23.79 42.12
N SER A 1180 56.32 22.78 41.51
CA SER A 1180 56.84 21.52 42.08
C SER A 1180 55.94 20.53 42.83
N PHE A 1181 56.11 19.25 42.46
CA PHE A 1181 55.76 18.07 43.26
C PHE A 1181 56.21 18.21 44.73
N SER A 1182 55.31 17.98 45.68
CA SER A 1182 55.32 16.76 46.52
C SER A 1182 54.22 16.75 47.60
N ASN A 1183 53.69 15.54 47.84
CA ASN A 1183 52.89 15.11 49.00
C ASN A 1183 51.49 15.70 49.28
N LEU A 1184 50.60 14.78 49.67
CA LEU A 1184 49.44 14.95 50.57
C LEU A 1184 48.39 16.02 50.22
N PHE A 1185 47.33 15.59 49.53
CA PHE A 1185 45.97 15.94 49.96
C PHE A 1185 45.03 14.74 49.86
N SER A 1186 44.39 14.41 50.99
CA SER A 1186 43.21 13.54 51.01
C SER A 1186 41.98 14.41 50.75
N LEU A 1187 41.44 14.36 49.54
CA LEU A 1187 40.17 14.98 49.19
C LEU A 1187 39.14 13.89 48.88
N THR A 1188 38.11 13.83 49.71
CA THR A 1188 36.91 13.02 49.45
C THR A 1188 36.04 13.73 48.41
N LEU A 1189 35.79 13.05 47.29
CA LEU A 1189 34.68 13.30 46.37
C LEU A 1189 33.44 12.52 46.84
#